data_AF-A0AAW6ATB1-F1
#
_entry.id   AF-A0AAW6ATB1-F1
#
_cell.length_a   1.000
_cell.length_b   1.000
_cell.length_c   1.000
_cell.angle_alpha   90.00
_cell.angle_beta   90.00
_cell.angle_gamma   90.00
#
_symmetry.space_group_name_H-M   'P 1'
#
loop_
_entity.id
_entity.type
_entity.pdbx_description
1 polymer ?
#
loop_
_entity_poly.entity_id
_entity_poly.type
_entity_poly.pdbx_seq_one_letter_code
_entity_poly.pdbx_strand_id
1 'polypeptide(L)'
;MSWMQKLCEAYDAGIVCDQSKESVRLVPLGFVRKKVKYHVVLSRDGQFVSADELMDENQFLEIPSTPQAESRTGDNGTPFPLVEQLKYLIFEDENSKRFSQYMEQLRAWCGQPDAPDCLRVVYTYLDGHTLLTDLESQPNLKVKYYKNAERREGTGEDAKAMVCFSVQMQDESADDLWLRADVKQSWERFLADKLPGARAFCYVEGKMLPAMENHPKLQGNAKLISAKDSEFPFQYKGRFVEDRSAAVISFDASVRAHNALIWLIARQGMQKYGMTWVVWNTNGAVMKAPIDEKNGFMDDEEEEEDSEPIIDTFESYAREVRAAARGYGGRLHDYNKQRTDFAVLLGLEAATDGRMSVTYYQECSGNEYVKRLEEWYTDCCWWSYSWKKKTKEIASPGPEQIAVAVMGPDAVNVAKRDKKCEKSHTKLMRKLHSRILVCIADRQPFPIDVVLSAFYRVCAPLAFVSGKDRQWSRTAWETSVDTACAMISCFQKRSRGEICEVFPPELQAESKRRDYLYGRLFAVADFMEEKSTDKGRDYPTNAIRLMCQFVKRPFETWPKIHEKLVPCFKSLGPDSKRYQILFAKIEEQFTEEDRYERGELSLEFLQGLSSQRQMLFQKWEPTEKKEDGGGVPYKLPRRRSELYGCLLAIADVAEQEASEGERTGMTNAMQMMQVFAARPYESWGRLHDKLQPYLEKLGKKADYYQRLIGFVEMQFLQADRETAVPLDAGYLHGYYCMRQTFYQKTQFSREPQEWEEAGDRRSALYGRQLGIADRIERRRFIREAEDIDRRSTNELRFMPVFARKPAAAWENLKVKLKPYLRYAENLSGEDLATLEQLEAQLQQNGWNTDIPLGSVYLHYYYEERNR
;
A
#
# COMPACT_ATOMS: atom_id res chain seq x y z
N MET A 1 22.85 22.58 17.75
CA MET A 1 24.01 21.92 17.11
C MET A 1 24.23 20.49 17.60
N SER A 2 23.20 19.84 18.18
CA SER A 2 23.34 18.49 18.77
C SER A 2 23.86 17.45 17.77
N TRP A 3 23.40 17.51 16.51
CA TRP A 3 23.85 16.57 15.47
C TRP A 3 25.37 16.61 15.22
N MET A 4 26.01 17.78 15.29
CA MET A 4 27.48 17.87 15.18
C MET A 4 28.17 17.31 16.41
N GLN A 5 27.61 17.55 17.60
CA GLN A 5 28.14 16.99 18.84
C GLN A 5 28.08 15.46 18.79
N LYS A 6 26.95 14.88 18.35
CA LYS A 6 26.80 13.43 18.15
C LYS A 6 27.75 12.84 17.12
N LEU A 7 28.10 13.60 16.09
CA LEU A 7 29.14 13.19 15.13
C LEU A 7 30.55 13.28 15.73
N CYS A 8 30.83 14.26 16.60
CA CYS A 8 32.09 14.31 17.35
C CYS A 8 32.20 13.14 18.32
N GLU A 9 31.13 12.81 19.05
CA GLU A 9 31.05 11.61 19.90
C GLU A 9 31.29 10.33 19.08
N ALA A 10 30.70 10.22 17.89
CA ALA A 10 30.92 9.10 16.98
C ALA A 10 32.36 9.03 16.45
N TYR A 11 32.99 10.18 16.19
CA TYR A 11 34.40 10.26 15.82
C TYR A 11 35.29 9.70 16.94
N ASP A 12 35.14 10.25 18.14
CA ASP A 12 35.93 9.85 19.32
C ASP A 12 35.71 8.38 19.65
N ALA A 13 34.49 7.87 19.42
CA ALA A 13 34.16 6.48 19.58
C ALA A 13 34.83 5.58 18.53
N GLY A 14 34.78 5.96 17.27
CA GLY A 14 35.24 5.16 16.14
C GLY A 14 36.75 5.12 16.01
N ILE A 15 37.44 6.25 16.24
CA ILE A 15 38.88 6.39 15.96
C ILE A 15 39.76 5.50 16.85
N VAL A 16 39.26 5.11 18.04
CA VAL A 16 39.95 4.23 18.99
C VAL A 16 39.56 2.75 18.84
N CYS A 17 38.58 2.43 18.00
CA CYS A 17 38.16 1.05 17.75
C CYS A 17 39.04 0.38 16.70
N ASP A 18 39.17 -0.95 16.78
CA ASP A 18 39.80 -1.73 15.71
C ASP A 18 38.94 -1.69 14.44
N GLN A 19 39.44 -1.01 13.42
CA GLN A 19 38.82 -0.88 12.10
C GLN A 19 39.52 -1.74 11.04
N SER A 20 40.34 -2.71 11.45
CA SER A 20 41.10 -3.58 10.53
C SER A 20 40.21 -4.33 9.52
N LYS A 21 38.99 -4.70 9.95
CA LYS A 21 37.99 -5.40 9.13
C LYS A 21 37.02 -4.48 8.37
N GLU A 22 37.12 -3.17 8.54
CA GLU A 22 36.25 -2.23 7.83
C GLU A 22 36.79 -1.91 6.43
N SER A 23 35.88 -1.83 5.45
CA SER A 23 36.23 -1.47 4.07
C SER A 23 36.66 0.01 3.94
N VAL A 24 36.21 0.86 4.86
CA VAL A 24 36.53 2.28 4.92
C VAL A 24 36.87 2.65 6.35
N ARG A 25 38.09 3.15 6.58
CA ARG A 25 38.56 3.60 7.88
C ARG A 25 38.26 5.08 8.11
N LEU A 26 38.06 5.43 9.37
CA LEU A 26 37.90 6.81 9.83
C LEU A 26 39.25 7.53 9.76
N VAL A 27 39.26 8.74 9.20
CA VAL A 27 40.50 9.49 8.95
C VAL A 27 40.88 10.34 10.18
N PRO A 28 42.14 10.28 10.66
CA PRO A 28 42.64 11.12 11.74
C PRO A 28 42.57 12.63 11.44
N LEU A 29 42.63 13.45 12.49
CA LEU A 29 42.67 14.91 12.35
C LEU A 29 43.90 15.35 11.57
N GLY A 30 43.71 16.26 10.62
CA GLY A 30 44.81 16.75 9.78
C GLY A 30 45.19 15.83 8.64
N PHE A 31 44.40 14.79 8.36
CA PHE A 31 44.57 13.89 7.22
C PHE A 31 43.29 13.84 6.37
N VAL A 32 43.46 13.46 5.11
CA VAL A 32 42.35 13.24 4.17
C VAL A 32 42.68 12.05 3.26
N ARG A 33 41.65 11.33 2.79
CA ARG A 33 41.83 10.28 1.79
C ARG A 33 41.77 10.85 0.37
N LYS A 34 42.81 10.62 -0.44
CA LYS A 34 42.90 11.10 -1.83
C LYS A 34 43.34 10.01 -2.79
N LYS A 35 42.89 10.13 -4.04
CA LYS A 35 43.34 9.29 -5.15
C LYS A 35 44.72 9.80 -5.63
N VAL A 36 45.74 8.96 -5.52
CA VAL A 36 47.14 9.20 -5.87
C VAL A 36 47.51 8.30 -7.04
N LYS A 37 48.14 8.90 -8.06
CA LYS A 37 48.44 8.20 -9.33
C LYS A 37 49.89 7.78 -9.38
N TYR A 38 50.81 8.70 -9.08
CA TYR A 38 52.25 8.46 -9.22
C TYR A 38 52.92 8.25 -7.86
N HIS A 39 53.85 7.32 -7.83
CA HIS A 39 54.71 6.99 -6.70
C HIS A 39 56.16 7.21 -7.13
N VAL A 40 56.90 8.01 -6.37
CA VAL A 40 58.29 8.39 -6.66
C VAL A 40 59.18 7.90 -5.52
N VAL A 41 60.24 7.16 -5.86
CA VAL A 41 61.23 6.66 -4.90
C VAL A 41 62.50 7.51 -5.01
N LEU A 42 62.97 7.99 -3.86
CA LEU A 42 64.17 8.82 -3.73
C LEU A 42 65.25 8.09 -2.93
N SER A 43 66.51 8.35 -3.25
CA SER A 43 67.65 7.92 -2.44
C SER A 43 67.76 8.77 -1.17
N ARG A 44 68.61 8.35 -0.22
CA ARG A 44 68.87 9.12 1.02
C ARG A 44 69.46 10.50 0.78
N ASP A 45 70.15 10.69 -0.34
CA ASP A 45 70.77 11.96 -0.71
C ASP A 45 69.82 12.86 -1.52
N GLY A 46 68.57 12.45 -1.74
CA GLY A 46 67.57 13.21 -2.50
C GLY A 46 67.72 13.08 -4.01
N GLN A 47 68.32 11.98 -4.49
CA GLN A 47 68.37 11.68 -5.92
C GLN A 47 67.21 10.79 -6.34
N PHE A 48 66.74 10.97 -7.58
CA PHE A 48 65.69 10.13 -8.17
C PHE A 48 66.17 8.68 -8.34
N VAL A 49 65.34 7.71 -7.96
CA VAL A 49 65.60 6.27 -8.12
C VAL A 49 64.67 5.66 -9.15
N SER A 50 63.36 5.77 -8.93
CA SER A 50 62.33 5.22 -9.82
C SER A 50 61.00 5.94 -9.64
N ALA A 51 60.09 5.75 -10.61
CA ALA A 51 58.69 6.13 -10.45
C ALA A 51 57.74 5.16 -11.16
N ASP A 52 56.59 4.94 -10.55
CA ASP A 52 55.58 3.99 -11.01
C ASP A 52 54.16 4.58 -10.87
N GLU A 53 53.23 4.03 -11.66
CA GLU A 53 51.80 4.30 -11.48
C GLU A 53 51.24 3.29 -10.46
N LEU A 54 50.63 3.80 -9.39
CA LEU A 54 50.00 2.97 -8.38
C LEU A 54 48.84 2.16 -9.00
N MET A 55 48.75 0.87 -8.68
CA MET A 55 47.61 0.04 -9.09
C MET A 55 46.31 0.60 -8.51
N ASP A 56 45.19 0.52 -9.24
CA ASP A 56 43.89 1.12 -8.86
C ASP A 56 43.45 0.84 -7.42
N GLU A 57 43.71 -0.36 -6.91
CA GLU A 57 43.38 -0.80 -5.53
C GLU A 57 44.17 -0.03 -4.45
N ASN A 58 45.36 0.46 -4.79
CA ASN A 58 46.28 1.16 -3.88
C ASN A 58 46.29 2.68 -4.09
N GLN A 59 45.48 3.21 -5.01
CA GLN A 59 45.50 4.66 -5.31
C GLN A 59 44.86 5.51 -4.20
N PHE A 60 44.05 4.97 -3.29
CA PHE A 60 43.38 5.79 -2.25
C PHE A 60 44.17 5.85 -0.94
N LEU A 61 45.07 6.83 -0.84
CA LEU A 61 45.98 7.02 0.29
C LEU A 61 45.45 8.02 1.32
N GLU A 62 45.77 7.80 2.59
CA GLU A 62 45.61 8.78 3.67
C GLU A 62 46.82 9.72 3.66
N ILE A 63 46.57 11.00 3.40
CA ILE A 63 47.63 12.01 3.22
C ILE A 63 47.45 13.17 4.21
N PRO A 64 48.55 13.82 4.62
CA PRO A 64 48.49 15.07 5.37
C PRO A 64 47.61 16.11 4.70
N SER A 65 46.94 16.95 5.50
CA SER A 65 45.97 17.90 5.02
C SER A 65 45.80 19.13 5.91
N THR A 66 45.25 20.17 5.29
CA THR A 66 44.75 21.37 5.96
C THR A 66 43.37 21.72 5.42
N PRO A 67 42.49 22.38 6.18
CA PRO A 67 41.19 22.81 5.67
C PRO A 67 41.29 23.72 4.45
N GLN A 68 42.32 24.56 4.39
CA GLN A 68 42.57 25.46 3.27
C GLN A 68 42.88 24.65 2.01
N ALA A 69 43.67 23.57 2.13
CA ALA A 69 43.93 22.64 1.03
C ALA A 69 42.67 21.88 0.59
N GLU A 70 41.85 21.40 1.54
CA GLU A 70 40.60 20.69 1.23
C GLU A 70 39.53 21.58 0.60
N SER A 71 39.47 22.84 1.03
CA SER A 71 38.50 23.82 0.57
C SER A 71 38.95 24.62 -0.66
N ARG A 72 40.14 24.34 -1.19
CA ARG A 72 40.73 25.10 -2.29
C ARG A 72 39.82 25.13 -3.52
N THR A 73 39.67 26.32 -4.08
CA THR A 73 38.88 26.60 -5.31
C THR A 73 39.67 27.57 -6.19
N GLY A 74 39.56 27.41 -7.51
CA GLY A 74 40.32 28.22 -8.47
C GLY A 74 41.78 27.78 -8.64
N ASP A 75 42.57 28.65 -9.27
CA ASP A 75 43.91 28.32 -9.76
C ASP A 75 45.05 28.50 -8.75
N ASN A 76 44.88 29.16 -7.61
CA ASN A 76 45.96 29.43 -6.65
C ASN A 76 45.58 29.02 -5.21
N GLY A 77 45.15 27.78 -5.05
CA GLY A 77 44.73 27.22 -3.76
C GLY A 77 45.89 26.76 -2.88
N THR A 78 45.68 26.64 -1.57
CA THR A 78 46.69 26.06 -0.67
C THR A 78 47.01 24.61 -1.05
N PRO A 79 48.29 24.20 -1.03
CA PRO A 79 48.67 22.83 -1.30
C PRO A 79 48.41 21.85 -0.14
N PHE A 80 48.17 20.60 -0.48
CA PHE A 80 48.27 19.44 0.40
C PHE A 80 49.74 19.19 0.73
N PRO A 81 50.08 19.02 2.02
CA PRO A 81 51.43 18.71 2.44
C PRO A 81 51.85 17.32 1.99
N LEU A 82 53.13 17.17 1.60
CA LEU A 82 53.82 15.91 1.25
C LEU A 82 53.31 15.17 0.01
N VAL A 83 52.00 15.17 -0.25
CA VAL A 83 51.37 14.50 -1.40
C VAL A 83 50.48 15.50 -2.12
N GLU A 84 50.79 15.79 -3.39
CA GLU A 84 50.12 16.86 -4.12
C GLU A 84 50.07 16.61 -5.64
N GLN A 85 49.16 17.34 -6.31
CA GLN A 85 49.01 17.40 -7.76
C GLN A 85 50.29 17.88 -8.43
N LEU A 86 50.63 17.28 -9.57
CA LEU A 86 51.80 17.64 -10.39
C LEU A 86 51.93 19.14 -10.64
N LYS A 87 50.83 19.86 -10.86
CA LYS A 87 50.82 21.32 -11.09
C LYS A 87 51.32 22.19 -9.92
N TYR A 88 51.51 21.63 -8.72
CA TYR A 88 52.15 22.29 -7.58
C TYR A 88 53.57 21.78 -7.33
N LEU A 89 53.97 20.65 -7.93
CA LEU A 89 55.26 20.01 -7.71
C LEU A 89 56.24 20.28 -8.86
N ILE A 90 55.75 20.65 -10.03
CA ILE A 90 56.56 20.98 -11.20
C ILE A 90 56.77 22.50 -11.26
N PHE A 91 58.04 22.90 -11.32
CA PHE A 91 58.44 24.29 -11.52
C PHE A 91 58.40 24.66 -13.01
N GLU A 92 57.48 25.55 -13.37
CA GLU A 92 57.34 26.17 -14.69
C GLU A 92 56.86 27.61 -14.45
N ASP A 93 57.19 28.56 -15.34
CA ASP A 93 56.90 30.00 -15.12
C ASP A 93 55.40 30.27 -14.81
N GLU A 94 54.50 29.59 -15.53
CA GLU A 94 53.04 29.70 -15.36
C GLU A 94 52.53 29.12 -14.02
N ASN A 95 53.27 28.19 -13.41
CA ASN A 95 52.91 27.53 -12.14
C ASN A 95 53.81 27.92 -10.97
N SER A 96 54.77 28.84 -11.18
CA SER A 96 55.76 29.30 -10.20
C SER A 96 55.15 29.61 -8.85
N LYS A 97 54.02 30.32 -8.80
CA LYS A 97 53.30 30.64 -7.56
C LYS A 97 52.84 29.41 -6.78
N ARG A 98 52.33 28.37 -7.46
CA ARG A 98 51.87 27.13 -6.83
C ARG A 98 53.03 26.35 -6.25
N PHE A 99 54.10 26.23 -7.03
CA PHE A 99 55.32 25.56 -6.61
C PHE A 99 55.97 26.27 -5.42
N SER A 100 56.11 27.60 -5.47
CA SER A 100 56.64 28.37 -4.34
C SER A 100 55.80 28.20 -3.08
N GLN A 101 54.47 28.19 -3.18
CA GLN A 101 53.59 27.93 -2.04
C GLN A 101 53.78 26.53 -1.44
N TYR A 102 53.95 25.51 -2.29
CA TYR A 102 54.23 24.14 -1.84
C TYR A 102 55.59 24.05 -1.15
N MET A 103 56.64 24.61 -1.76
CA MET A 103 58.00 24.59 -1.21
C MET A 103 58.11 25.38 0.08
N GLU A 104 57.45 26.53 0.21
CA GLU A 104 57.38 27.28 1.47
C GLU A 104 56.70 26.49 2.58
N GLN A 105 55.58 25.81 2.26
CA GLN A 105 54.88 24.94 3.23
C GLN A 105 55.77 23.78 3.67
N LEU A 106 56.41 23.08 2.73
CA LEU A 106 57.30 21.96 3.03
C LEU A 106 58.52 22.42 3.83
N ARG A 107 59.13 23.56 3.47
CA ARG A 107 60.26 24.17 4.22
C ARG A 107 59.88 24.50 5.65
N ALA A 108 58.70 25.08 5.85
CA ALA A 108 58.21 25.42 7.18
C ALA A 108 58.01 24.17 8.05
N TRP A 109 57.54 23.06 7.45
CA TRP A 109 57.42 21.78 8.15
C TRP A 109 58.78 21.16 8.45
N CYS A 110 59.71 21.13 7.50
CA CYS A 110 61.09 20.67 7.70
C CYS A 110 61.85 21.44 8.80
N GLY A 111 61.44 22.67 9.09
CA GLY A 111 62.03 23.52 10.13
C GLY A 111 61.59 23.19 11.56
N GLN A 112 60.65 22.26 11.76
CA GLN A 112 60.25 21.84 13.10
C GLN A 112 61.36 21.03 13.79
N PRO A 113 61.52 21.16 15.13
CA PRO A 113 62.59 20.47 15.87
C PRO A 113 62.58 18.94 15.73
N ASP A 114 61.42 18.36 15.48
CA ASP A 114 61.16 16.92 15.39
C ASP A 114 60.76 16.46 13.98
N ALA A 115 60.98 17.29 12.96
CA ALA A 115 60.70 16.93 11.57
C ALA A 115 61.62 15.76 11.11
N PRO A 116 61.05 14.65 10.60
CA PRO A 116 61.84 13.54 10.09
C PRO A 116 62.76 13.96 8.92
N ASP A 117 63.98 13.43 8.90
CA ASP A 117 64.98 13.77 7.86
C ASP A 117 64.51 13.47 6.44
N CYS A 118 63.64 12.47 6.26
CA CYS A 118 63.07 12.13 4.96
C CYS A 118 62.27 13.28 4.33
N LEU A 119 61.72 14.22 5.11
CA LEU A 119 61.07 15.42 4.57
C LEU A 119 62.09 16.35 3.91
N ARG A 120 63.30 16.46 4.46
CA ARG A 120 64.40 17.23 3.87
C ARG A 120 64.86 16.61 2.55
N VAL A 121 64.85 15.28 2.45
CA VAL A 121 65.17 14.55 1.21
C VAL A 121 64.20 14.94 0.09
N VAL A 122 62.89 14.92 0.37
CA VAL A 122 61.86 15.35 -0.61
C VAL A 122 62.02 16.83 -0.97
N TYR A 123 62.29 17.69 0.02
CA TYR A 123 62.53 19.11 -0.23
C TYR A 123 63.72 19.33 -1.17
N THR A 124 64.87 18.71 -0.88
CA THR A 124 66.09 18.83 -1.70
C THR A 124 65.87 18.33 -3.13
N TYR A 125 65.15 17.21 -3.29
CA TYR A 125 64.81 16.68 -4.61
C TYR A 125 63.95 17.67 -5.42
N LEU A 126 62.88 18.18 -4.82
CA LEU A 126 61.97 19.10 -5.52
C LEU A 126 62.61 20.46 -5.83
N ASP A 127 63.52 20.95 -4.98
CA ASP A 127 64.33 22.16 -5.21
C ASP A 127 65.27 22.02 -6.42
N GLY A 128 65.56 20.78 -6.85
CA GLY A 128 66.29 20.48 -8.08
C GLY A 128 65.49 20.64 -9.37
N HIS A 129 64.15 20.80 -9.28
CA HIS A 129 63.23 21.01 -10.40
C HIS A 129 63.25 19.92 -11.51
N THR A 130 63.61 18.67 -11.19
CA THR A 130 63.75 17.58 -12.18
C THR A 130 62.54 16.65 -12.29
N LEU A 131 61.53 16.76 -11.40
CA LEU A 131 60.44 15.80 -11.28
C LEU A 131 59.75 15.44 -12.60
N LEU A 132 59.41 16.42 -13.44
CA LEU A 132 58.72 16.13 -14.71
C LEU A 132 59.62 15.32 -15.66
N THR A 133 60.88 15.75 -15.82
CA THR A 133 61.87 15.07 -16.65
C THR A 133 62.10 13.64 -16.17
N ASP A 134 62.17 13.45 -14.85
CA ASP A 134 62.37 12.15 -14.23
C ASP A 134 61.18 11.23 -14.50
N LEU A 135 59.94 11.72 -14.35
CA LEU A 135 58.73 10.97 -14.67
C LEU A 135 58.61 10.62 -16.16
N GLU A 136 59.00 11.53 -17.06
CA GLU A 136 59.00 11.30 -18.51
C GLU A 136 60.11 10.33 -18.96
N SER A 137 61.19 10.21 -18.19
CA SER A 137 62.28 9.26 -18.48
C SER A 137 61.92 7.80 -18.21
N GLN A 138 60.86 7.55 -17.45
CA GLN A 138 60.45 6.20 -17.05
C GLN A 138 59.69 5.49 -18.20
N PRO A 139 60.18 4.35 -18.71
CA PRO A 139 59.60 3.69 -19.88
C PRO A 139 58.20 3.10 -19.65
N ASN A 140 57.85 2.85 -18.39
CA ASN A 140 56.56 2.36 -17.90
C ASN A 140 55.52 3.49 -17.71
N LEU A 141 55.93 4.76 -17.71
CA LEU A 141 55.03 5.89 -17.49
C LEU A 141 54.71 6.63 -18.79
N LYS A 142 53.44 7.00 -18.96
CA LYS A 142 52.98 7.88 -20.05
C LYS A 142 52.39 9.14 -19.45
N VAL A 143 53.25 10.04 -18.99
CA VAL A 143 52.85 11.29 -18.35
C VAL A 143 52.39 12.31 -19.39
N LYS A 144 51.16 12.81 -19.24
CA LYS A 144 50.57 13.86 -20.07
C LYS A 144 50.35 15.12 -19.25
N TYR A 145 51.43 15.72 -18.80
CA TYR A 145 51.38 16.94 -17.99
C TYR A 145 50.97 18.17 -18.82
N TYR A 146 51.52 18.31 -20.02
CA TYR A 146 51.22 19.44 -20.91
C TYR A 146 49.95 19.19 -21.73
N LYS A 147 49.11 20.22 -21.84
CA LYS A 147 48.01 20.24 -22.82
C LYS A 147 48.54 20.52 -24.22
N ASN A 148 49.50 21.43 -24.31
CA ASN A 148 50.27 21.73 -25.51
C ASN A 148 51.77 21.76 -25.14
N ALA A 149 52.53 20.79 -25.62
CA ALA A 149 53.94 20.63 -25.31
C ALA A 149 54.81 21.79 -25.83
N GLU A 150 54.44 22.43 -26.95
CA GLU A 150 55.19 23.56 -27.53
C GLU A 150 55.08 24.82 -26.68
N ARG A 151 53.92 25.01 -26.03
CA ARG A 151 53.63 26.16 -25.18
C ARG A 151 53.90 25.91 -23.69
N ARG A 152 54.27 24.68 -23.34
CA ARG A 152 54.45 24.21 -21.94
C ARG A 152 53.26 24.55 -21.02
N GLU A 153 52.04 24.51 -21.57
CA GLU A 153 50.82 24.76 -20.81
C GLU A 153 50.55 23.58 -19.86
N GLY A 154 50.87 23.72 -18.56
CA GLY A 154 50.74 22.72 -17.50
C GLY A 154 49.28 22.41 -17.08
N THR A 155 48.40 22.21 -18.05
CA THR A 155 46.96 21.96 -17.89
C THR A 155 46.50 20.68 -18.60
N GLY A 156 47.44 19.75 -18.85
CA GLY A 156 47.17 18.44 -19.45
C GLY A 156 46.37 17.50 -18.54
N GLU A 157 46.13 16.29 -19.04
CA GLU A 157 45.33 15.24 -18.37
C GLU A 157 45.87 14.92 -16.98
N ASP A 158 47.20 14.87 -16.83
CA ASP A 158 47.87 14.50 -15.58
C ASP A 158 48.23 15.69 -14.69
N ALA A 159 47.98 16.94 -15.10
CA ALA A 159 48.31 18.12 -14.28
C ALA A 159 47.64 18.10 -12.89
N LYS A 160 46.50 17.40 -12.77
CA LYS A 160 45.76 17.20 -11.51
C LYS A 160 46.01 15.85 -10.85
N ALA A 161 46.89 15.01 -11.40
CA ALA A 161 47.29 13.73 -10.81
C ALA A 161 48.16 13.97 -9.57
N MET A 162 47.84 13.31 -8.46
CA MET A 162 48.58 13.43 -7.20
C MET A 162 49.80 12.50 -7.19
N VAL A 163 50.89 12.96 -6.57
CA VAL A 163 52.18 12.26 -6.45
C VAL A 163 52.54 12.06 -4.98
N CYS A 164 52.99 10.85 -4.64
CA CYS A 164 53.53 10.51 -3.32
C CYS A 164 54.99 10.08 -3.41
N PHE A 165 55.70 10.16 -2.28
CA PHE A 165 57.14 9.94 -2.22
C PHE A 165 57.51 8.85 -1.20
N SER A 166 58.53 8.07 -1.51
CA SER A 166 59.21 7.14 -0.59
C SER A 166 60.71 7.40 -0.60
N VAL A 167 61.38 7.11 0.53
CA VAL A 167 62.84 7.29 0.66
C VAL A 167 63.49 5.95 0.96
N GLN A 168 64.56 5.62 0.24
CA GLN A 168 65.30 4.37 0.45
C GLN A 168 66.01 4.30 1.82
N MET A 169 65.99 3.12 2.41
CA MET A 169 66.66 2.76 3.65
C MET A 169 68.03 2.11 3.38
N GLN A 170 68.78 1.83 4.44
CA GLN A 170 70.13 1.24 4.34
C GLN A 170 70.15 -0.18 3.74
N ASP A 171 69.00 -0.87 3.79
CA ASP A 171 68.78 -2.21 3.26
C ASP A 171 68.11 -2.20 1.87
N GLU A 172 68.12 -1.07 1.18
CA GLU A 172 67.48 -0.83 -0.13
C GLU A 172 65.95 -0.92 -0.13
N SER A 173 65.31 -1.15 1.02
CA SER A 173 63.84 -1.04 1.15
C SER A 173 63.40 0.42 1.04
N ALA A 174 62.21 0.67 0.49
CA ALA A 174 61.66 2.03 0.35
C ALA A 174 60.59 2.28 1.43
N ASP A 175 60.77 3.38 2.16
CA ASP A 175 59.89 3.79 3.24
C ASP A 175 58.81 4.74 2.70
N ASP A 176 57.57 4.27 2.63
CA ASP A 176 56.42 5.05 2.18
C ASP A 176 56.10 6.17 3.17
N LEU A 177 56.40 7.42 2.80
CA LEU A 177 56.37 8.55 3.73
C LEU A 177 54.97 8.81 4.30
N TRP A 178 53.92 8.49 3.55
CA TRP A 178 52.54 8.64 4.02
C TRP A 178 52.09 7.54 4.98
N LEU A 179 52.80 6.41 5.08
CA LEU A 179 52.53 5.33 6.03
C LEU A 179 53.35 5.45 7.32
N ARG A 180 54.46 6.18 7.27
CA ARG A 180 55.39 6.36 8.38
C ARG A 180 54.77 7.07 9.60
N ALA A 181 54.87 6.42 10.75
CA ALA A 181 54.30 6.93 12.00
C ALA A 181 54.94 8.23 12.48
N ASP A 182 56.26 8.40 12.31
CA ASP A 182 56.99 9.60 12.69
C ASP A 182 56.63 10.82 11.82
N VAL A 183 56.45 10.61 10.51
CA VAL A 183 55.94 11.64 9.58
C VAL A 183 54.54 12.08 9.96
N LYS A 184 53.64 11.13 10.25
CA LYS A 184 52.26 11.44 10.68
C LYS A 184 52.24 12.25 11.99
N GLN A 185 52.98 11.81 13.01
CA GLN A 185 53.06 12.51 14.29
C GLN A 185 53.68 13.91 14.17
N SER A 186 54.70 14.07 13.33
CA SER A 186 55.30 15.38 13.07
C SER A 186 54.31 16.33 12.39
N TRP A 187 53.51 15.83 11.44
CA TRP A 187 52.47 16.64 10.80
C TRP A 187 51.39 17.09 11.81
N GLU A 188 50.91 16.19 12.65
CA GLU A 188 49.90 16.49 13.68
C GLU A 188 50.36 17.62 14.61
N ARG A 189 51.62 17.56 15.07
CA ARG A 189 52.22 18.61 15.90
C ARG A 189 52.37 19.93 15.13
N PHE A 190 52.87 19.88 13.90
CA PHE A 190 53.00 21.08 13.06
C PHE A 190 51.64 21.75 12.82
N LEU A 191 50.60 20.96 12.53
CA LEU A 191 49.25 21.45 12.32
C LEU A 191 48.68 22.07 13.62
N ALA A 192 48.89 21.42 14.77
CA ALA A 192 48.46 21.93 16.07
C ALA A 192 49.07 23.31 16.39
N ASP A 193 50.38 23.48 16.12
CA ASP A 193 51.10 24.75 16.31
C ASP A 193 50.67 25.83 15.31
N LYS A 194 50.37 25.43 14.08
CA LYS A 194 50.05 26.33 12.97
C LYS A 194 48.59 26.72 12.87
N LEU A 195 47.68 26.19 13.69
CA LEU A 195 46.24 26.54 13.70
C LEU A 195 46.03 27.96 14.28
N PRO A 196 46.04 29.04 13.46
CA PRO A 196 46.03 30.40 13.95
C PRO A 196 44.60 30.91 13.81
N GLY A 197 43.74 30.54 14.76
CA GLY A 197 42.35 30.98 14.76
C GLY A 197 42.10 31.98 15.88
N ALA A 198 41.40 33.08 15.58
CA ALA A 198 40.77 33.86 16.63
C ALA A 198 39.90 32.92 17.47
N ARG A 199 40.19 32.84 18.78
CA ARG A 199 39.44 31.97 19.68
C ARG A 199 38.06 32.56 19.86
N ALA A 200 37.04 31.75 19.60
CA ALA A 200 35.65 32.13 19.80
C ALA A 200 34.91 30.97 20.48
N PHE A 201 33.72 31.27 21.01
CA PHE A 201 32.92 30.26 21.68
C PHE A 201 32.37 29.26 20.66
N CYS A 202 32.85 28.01 20.70
CA CYS A 202 32.37 26.94 19.83
C CYS A 202 31.03 26.42 20.32
N TYR A 203 29.99 26.52 19.48
CA TYR A 203 28.61 26.14 19.85
C TYR A 203 28.40 24.63 19.90
N VAL A 204 29.36 23.84 19.40
CA VAL A 204 29.33 22.36 19.46
C VAL A 204 29.97 21.87 20.77
N GLU A 205 31.12 22.44 21.14
CA GLU A 205 31.93 22.00 22.30
C GLU A 205 31.63 22.78 23.59
N GLY A 206 30.96 23.93 23.50
CA GLY A 206 30.72 24.81 24.64
C GLY A 206 31.98 25.44 25.24
N LYS A 207 33.05 25.59 24.44
CA LYS A 207 34.38 26.05 24.88
C LYS A 207 34.95 27.13 23.94
N MET A 208 35.85 27.96 24.46
CA MET A 208 36.59 28.96 23.65
C MET A 208 37.71 28.28 22.87
N LEU A 209 37.53 28.10 21.56
CA LEU A 209 38.41 27.32 20.68
C LEU A 209 38.70 28.08 19.37
N PRO A 210 39.78 27.72 18.63
CA PRO A 210 40.06 28.32 17.31
C PRO A 210 38.89 28.14 16.36
N ALA A 211 38.26 29.23 15.94
CA ALA A 211 37.11 29.21 15.05
C ALA A 211 37.52 28.78 13.63
N MET A 212 36.66 27.99 12.98
CA MET A 212 36.85 27.60 11.58
C MET A 212 36.14 28.57 10.64
N GLU A 213 36.84 29.01 9.59
CA GLU A 213 36.26 29.90 8.57
C GLU A 213 35.66 29.12 7.40
N ASN A 214 36.39 28.09 6.97
CA ASN A 214 36.06 27.29 5.81
C ASN A 214 35.86 25.85 6.21
N HIS A 215 34.61 25.41 6.23
CA HIS A 215 34.26 24.03 6.56
C HIS A 215 34.59 23.05 5.42
N PRO A 216 34.90 21.77 5.76
CA PRO A 216 35.13 20.71 4.79
C PRO A 216 33.94 20.49 3.84
N LYS A 217 34.23 19.87 2.70
CA LYS A 217 33.21 19.40 1.76
C LYS A 217 32.72 18.03 2.21
N LEU A 218 31.43 17.73 2.02
CA LEU A 218 30.86 16.43 2.39
C LEU A 218 30.85 15.44 1.23
N GLN A 219 30.30 15.85 0.08
CA GLN A 219 30.18 15.00 -1.09
C GLN A 219 30.34 15.84 -2.36
N GLY A 220 31.32 15.50 -3.20
CA GLY A 220 31.68 16.32 -4.36
C GLY A 220 32.08 17.74 -3.93
N ASN A 221 31.36 18.75 -4.43
CA ASN A 221 31.56 20.15 -4.06
C ASN A 221 30.62 20.65 -2.96
N ALA A 222 29.69 19.82 -2.49
CA ALA A 222 28.68 20.23 -1.54
C ALA A 222 29.25 20.42 -0.13
N LYS A 223 28.97 21.56 0.48
CA LYS A 223 29.29 21.85 1.89
C LYS A 223 28.03 21.79 2.75
N LEU A 224 28.19 21.27 3.98
CA LEU A 224 27.13 21.25 4.99
C LEU A 224 26.97 22.61 5.68
N ILE A 225 28.09 23.31 5.87
CA ILE A 225 28.15 24.66 6.42
C ILE A 225 28.87 25.56 5.41
N SER A 226 28.19 26.62 4.97
CA SER A 226 28.72 27.60 4.02
C SER A 226 28.09 28.95 4.26
N ALA A 227 28.89 30.03 4.20
CA ALA A 227 28.41 31.38 4.47
C ALA A 227 28.88 32.42 3.43
N LYS A 228 29.22 31.98 2.21
CA LYS A 228 29.75 32.86 1.14
C LYS A 228 28.65 33.73 0.51
N ASP A 229 28.64 35.01 0.87
CA ASP A 229 27.80 36.05 0.25
C ASP A 229 28.43 36.61 -1.03
N SER A 230 28.62 35.75 -2.04
CA SER A 230 29.00 36.19 -3.38
C SER A 230 27.72 36.46 -4.19
N GLU A 231 27.51 37.73 -4.57
CA GLU A 231 26.51 38.25 -5.51
C GLU A 231 25.02 38.20 -5.12
N PHE A 232 24.60 37.43 -4.10
CA PHE A 232 23.19 37.25 -3.73
C PHE A 232 22.86 37.75 -2.29
N PRO A 233 22.22 38.92 -2.12
CA PRO A 233 22.19 39.69 -0.85
C PRO A 233 21.35 39.13 0.32
N PHE A 234 21.08 37.83 0.43
CA PHE A 234 20.17 37.28 1.46
C PHE A 234 20.63 35.97 2.13
N GLN A 235 21.92 35.62 2.08
CA GLN A 235 22.40 34.40 2.78
C GLN A 235 22.47 34.56 4.29
N TYR A 236 23.00 35.68 4.77
CA TYR A 236 23.00 36.05 6.20
C TYR A 236 22.64 37.52 6.39
N LYS A 237 23.08 38.41 5.48
CA LYS A 237 22.74 39.84 5.51
C LYS A 237 21.22 40.02 5.50
N GLY A 238 20.73 40.85 6.41
CA GLY A 238 19.30 41.05 6.68
C GLY A 238 18.75 40.19 7.84
N ARG A 239 19.46 39.14 8.27
CA ARG A 239 19.16 38.37 9.50
C ARG A 239 20.28 38.46 10.54
N PHE A 240 21.52 38.45 10.08
CA PHE A 240 22.74 38.47 10.87
C PHE A 240 23.66 39.59 10.37
N VAL A 241 24.46 40.14 11.28
CA VAL A 241 25.43 41.21 10.97
C VAL A 241 26.63 40.64 10.21
N GLU A 242 27.11 39.48 10.66
CA GLU A 242 28.25 38.76 10.08
C GLU A 242 27.85 37.33 9.72
N ASP A 243 28.64 36.71 8.85
CA ASP A 243 28.44 35.34 8.37
C ASP A 243 28.44 34.30 9.51
N ARG A 244 29.12 34.61 10.62
CA ARG A 244 29.28 33.77 11.82
C ARG A 244 28.37 34.13 12.98
N SER A 245 27.52 35.15 12.87
CA SER A 245 26.62 35.50 13.98
C SER A 245 25.57 34.42 14.26
N ALA A 246 25.31 33.51 13.30
CA ALA A 246 24.36 32.41 13.46
C ALA A 246 24.93 31.23 14.27
N ALA A 247 26.17 30.84 13.98
CA ALA A 247 26.86 29.76 14.67
C ALA A 247 28.37 29.89 14.46
N VAL A 248 29.12 29.68 15.54
CA VAL A 248 30.59 29.58 15.50
C VAL A 248 30.98 28.15 15.87
N ILE A 249 31.82 27.54 15.05
CA ILE A 249 32.24 26.15 15.21
C ILE A 249 33.77 26.13 15.16
N SER A 250 34.37 25.42 16.10
CA SER A 250 35.82 25.26 16.15
C SER A 250 36.33 24.38 15.01
N PHE A 251 37.59 24.58 14.63
CA PHE A 251 38.30 23.70 13.70
C PHE A 251 38.11 22.22 14.06
N ASP A 252 38.44 21.86 15.30
CA ASP A 252 38.44 20.48 15.78
C ASP A 252 37.04 19.82 15.66
N ALA A 253 36.03 20.41 16.29
CA ALA A 253 34.65 19.93 16.18
C ALA A 253 34.14 19.81 14.73
N SER A 254 34.49 20.75 13.85
CA SER A 254 34.07 20.68 12.46
C SER A 254 34.74 19.52 11.73
N VAL A 255 36.05 19.33 11.87
CA VAL A 255 36.77 18.25 11.17
C VAL A 255 36.33 16.88 11.70
N ARG A 256 36.24 16.71 13.03
CA ARG A 256 35.73 15.46 13.64
C ARG A 256 34.35 15.12 13.13
N ALA A 257 33.42 16.07 13.14
CA ALA A 257 32.06 15.85 12.68
C ALA A 257 31.98 15.47 11.19
N HIS A 258 32.73 16.16 10.31
CA HIS A 258 32.72 15.84 8.88
C HIS A 258 33.38 14.49 8.58
N ASN A 259 34.52 14.18 9.21
CA ASN A 259 35.18 12.89 9.04
C ASN A 259 34.30 11.73 9.51
N ALA A 260 33.66 11.86 10.68
CA ALA A 260 32.70 10.88 11.15
C ALA A 260 31.52 10.72 10.20
N LEU A 261 30.96 11.82 9.68
CA LEU A 261 29.82 11.73 8.78
C LEU A 261 30.19 11.07 7.44
N ILE A 262 31.33 11.41 6.83
CA ILE A 262 31.82 10.77 5.60
C ILE A 262 32.01 9.28 5.83
N TRP A 263 32.64 8.91 6.94
CA TRP A 263 32.86 7.51 7.31
C TRP A 263 31.54 6.77 7.55
N LEU A 264 30.61 7.33 8.33
CA LEU A 264 29.30 6.73 8.59
C LEU A 264 28.49 6.56 7.29
N ILE A 265 28.52 7.54 6.39
CA ILE A 265 27.85 7.43 5.08
C ILE A 265 28.44 6.27 4.26
N ALA A 266 29.77 6.13 4.22
CA ALA A 266 30.42 5.05 3.47
C ALA A 266 30.23 3.68 4.13
N ARG A 267 30.18 3.62 5.46
CA ARG A 267 30.06 2.40 6.26
C ARG A 267 28.64 1.83 6.28
N GLN A 268 27.63 2.68 6.48
CA GLN A 268 26.24 2.25 6.72
C GLN A 268 25.18 3.24 6.20
N GLY A 269 25.59 4.26 5.44
CA GLY A 269 24.67 5.22 4.85
C GLY A 269 23.88 4.63 3.67
N MET A 270 22.59 4.96 3.61
CA MET A 270 21.73 4.67 2.48
C MET A 270 21.67 5.88 1.55
N GLN A 271 22.08 5.69 0.29
CA GLN A 271 22.04 6.72 -0.76
C GLN A 271 21.09 6.29 -1.87
N LYS A 272 19.89 6.88 -1.93
CA LYS A 272 18.88 6.58 -2.95
C LYS A 272 18.21 7.86 -3.44
N TYR A 273 17.98 7.95 -4.76
CA TYR A 273 17.23 9.05 -5.38
C TYR A 273 17.76 10.46 -5.06
N GLY A 274 19.04 10.62 -4.76
CA GLY A 274 19.68 11.92 -4.42
C GLY A 274 19.49 12.38 -2.97
N MET A 275 18.93 11.54 -2.09
CA MET A 275 18.97 11.72 -0.64
C MET A 275 19.96 10.73 -0.02
N THR A 276 20.58 11.15 1.09
CA THR A 276 21.46 10.31 1.91
C THR A 276 20.89 10.24 3.31
N TRP A 277 20.73 9.03 3.84
CA TRP A 277 20.28 8.81 5.21
C TRP A 277 21.29 7.95 5.94
N VAL A 278 21.59 8.33 7.17
CA VAL A 278 22.50 7.58 8.02
C VAL A 278 21.93 7.48 9.42
N VAL A 279 22.02 6.28 9.99
CA VAL A 279 21.58 5.99 11.36
C VAL A 279 22.77 5.38 12.08
N TRP A 280 23.10 5.83 13.28
CA TRP A 280 24.19 5.25 14.08
C TRP A 280 23.84 5.22 15.55
N ASN A 281 24.48 4.31 16.28
CA ASN A 281 24.48 4.34 17.73
C ASN A 281 25.71 5.08 18.25
N THR A 282 25.54 5.95 19.25
CA THR A 282 26.66 6.59 19.96
C THR A 282 27.55 5.61 20.73
N ASN A 283 27.09 4.39 21.01
CA ASN A 283 27.89 3.33 21.63
C ASN A 283 28.79 2.55 20.63
N GLY A 284 28.64 2.78 19.32
CA GLY A 284 29.42 2.15 18.26
C GLY A 284 28.74 0.98 17.53
N ALA A 285 27.58 0.53 17.99
CA ALA A 285 26.80 -0.50 17.31
C ALA A 285 26.40 -0.07 15.90
N VAL A 286 26.56 -0.98 14.93
CA VAL A 286 26.15 -0.75 13.54
C VAL A 286 24.64 -0.72 13.46
N MET A 287 24.10 0.37 12.91
CA MET A 287 22.69 0.51 12.60
C MET A 287 22.51 0.84 11.13
N LYS A 288 21.39 0.39 10.55
CA LYS A 288 20.98 0.72 9.18
C LYS A 288 19.69 1.53 9.19
N ALA A 289 19.48 2.29 8.12
CA ALA A 289 18.25 3.03 7.94
C ALA A 289 17.04 2.08 7.78
N PRO A 290 15.85 2.42 8.31
CA PRO A 290 14.70 1.50 8.35
C PRO A 290 14.21 0.97 7.01
N ILE A 291 14.42 1.73 5.92
CA ILE A 291 13.97 1.38 4.57
C ILE A 291 15.08 0.80 3.69
N ASP A 292 16.24 0.49 4.26
CA ASP A 292 17.29 -0.19 3.52
C ASP A 292 16.85 -1.64 3.23
N GLU A 293 17.02 -2.08 1.97
CA GLU A 293 16.63 -3.43 1.54
C GLU A 293 17.43 -4.53 2.26
N LYS A 294 18.54 -4.15 2.91
CA LYS A 294 19.41 -5.02 3.72
C LYS A 294 19.39 -4.63 5.20
N ASN A 295 18.30 -4.04 5.68
CA ASN A 295 18.16 -3.51 7.05
C ASN A 295 18.52 -4.56 8.14
N GLY A 296 18.41 -5.87 7.86
CA GLY A 296 18.80 -6.92 8.82
C GLY A 296 17.89 -7.01 10.05
N PHE A 297 16.75 -6.32 10.02
CA PHE A 297 15.65 -6.47 10.96
C PHE A 297 14.78 -7.69 10.61
N MET A 298 14.74 -8.10 9.34
CA MET A 298 14.15 -9.36 8.88
C MET A 298 15.01 -9.93 7.74
N ASP A 299 16.33 -9.99 7.92
CA ASP A 299 17.13 -10.79 6.97
C ASP A 299 16.70 -12.25 7.13
N ASP A 300 16.48 -12.91 6.01
CA ASP A 300 16.18 -14.34 5.92
C ASP A 300 17.36 -15.12 6.53
N GLU A 301 17.27 -15.51 7.81
CA GLU A 301 18.07 -16.63 8.29
C GLU A 301 17.65 -17.85 7.44
N GLU A 302 18.62 -18.40 6.71
CA GLU A 302 18.47 -19.70 6.07
C GLU A 302 18.27 -20.75 7.18
N GLU A 303 17.04 -21.15 7.43
CA GLU A 303 16.74 -22.42 8.10
C GLU A 303 15.87 -23.30 7.19
N GLU A 304 16.37 -24.50 6.95
CA GLU A 304 15.69 -25.64 6.33
C GLU A 304 14.56 -26.15 7.24
N GLU A 305 13.37 -26.40 6.68
CA GLU A 305 12.80 -27.75 6.51
C GLU A 305 11.30 -27.70 6.20
N ASP A 306 10.89 -28.73 5.46
CA ASP A 306 9.53 -29.08 5.07
C ASP A 306 8.57 -29.09 6.27
N SER A 307 7.69 -28.10 6.35
CA SER A 307 6.43 -28.22 7.09
C SER A 307 5.27 -27.79 6.20
N GLU A 308 4.19 -28.57 6.26
CA GLU A 308 2.93 -28.30 5.57
C GLU A 308 2.48 -26.84 5.77
N PRO A 309 1.73 -26.23 4.83
CA PRO A 309 1.43 -24.80 4.88
C PRO A 309 0.48 -24.50 6.05
N ILE A 310 1.05 -24.17 7.22
CA ILE A 310 0.31 -23.75 8.40
C ILE A 310 0.05 -22.24 8.28
N ILE A 311 -1.21 -21.89 8.53
CA ILE A 311 -1.83 -20.56 8.33
C ILE A 311 -1.07 -19.49 9.12
N ASP A 312 -0.51 -18.51 8.41
CA ASP A 312 0.11 -17.32 9.01
C ASP A 312 -0.98 -16.29 9.38
N THR A 313 -1.25 -16.21 10.68
CA THR A 313 -2.17 -15.25 11.31
C THR A 313 -1.43 -13.97 11.69
N PHE A 314 -2.14 -12.88 11.94
CA PHE A 314 -1.50 -11.63 12.38
C PHE A 314 -0.69 -11.83 13.68
N GLU A 315 -1.12 -12.76 14.53
CA GLU A 315 -0.43 -13.10 15.79
C GLU A 315 0.93 -13.79 15.57
N SER A 316 1.03 -14.73 14.61
CA SER A 316 2.31 -15.40 14.29
C SER A 316 3.34 -14.41 13.76
N TYR A 317 2.95 -13.58 12.79
CA TYR A 317 3.80 -12.53 12.25
C TYR A 317 4.26 -11.53 13.33
N ALA A 318 3.34 -11.03 14.17
CA ALA A 318 3.69 -10.10 15.24
C ALA A 318 4.70 -10.69 16.25
N ARG A 319 4.65 -12.00 16.49
CA ARG A 319 5.62 -12.71 17.35
C ARG A 319 6.99 -12.81 16.70
N GLU A 320 7.08 -13.07 15.40
CA GLU A 320 8.36 -13.09 14.66
C GLU A 320 9.02 -11.71 14.67
N VAL A 321 8.24 -10.65 14.40
CA VAL A 321 8.71 -9.26 14.46
C VAL A 321 9.25 -8.91 15.86
N ARG A 322 8.57 -9.33 16.94
CA ARG A 322 9.05 -9.16 18.32
C ARG A 322 10.34 -9.93 18.60
N ALA A 323 10.48 -11.15 18.07
CA ALA A 323 11.70 -11.94 18.24
C ALA A 323 12.89 -11.25 17.54
N ALA A 324 12.68 -10.77 16.31
CA ALA A 324 13.69 -10.01 15.58
C ALA A 324 14.05 -8.69 16.27
N ALA A 325 13.07 -7.97 16.82
CA ALA A 325 13.29 -6.76 17.61
C ALA A 325 14.14 -7.04 18.87
N ARG A 326 13.88 -8.15 19.57
CA ARG A 326 14.71 -8.58 20.72
C ARG A 326 16.14 -8.91 20.30
N GLY A 327 16.34 -9.63 19.20
CA GLY A 327 17.68 -9.94 18.66
C GLY A 327 18.43 -8.67 18.24
N TYR A 328 17.74 -7.72 17.61
CA TYR A 328 18.30 -6.41 17.27
C TYR A 328 18.66 -5.59 18.53
N GLY A 329 17.79 -5.56 19.54
CA GLY A 329 18.04 -4.90 20.82
C GLY A 329 19.21 -5.52 21.59
N GLY A 330 19.36 -6.85 21.55
CA GLY A 330 20.51 -7.55 22.13
C GLY A 330 21.85 -7.07 21.56
N ARG A 331 21.94 -6.90 20.24
CA ARG A 331 23.15 -6.39 19.55
C ARG A 331 23.54 -4.96 19.98
N LEU A 332 22.59 -4.17 20.49
CA LEU A 332 22.88 -2.83 21.02
C LEU A 332 23.58 -2.88 22.39
N HIS A 333 23.48 -3.98 23.13
CA HIS A 333 24.07 -4.14 24.46
C HIS A 333 25.48 -4.77 24.46
N ASP A 334 25.94 -5.30 23.33
CA ASP A 334 27.26 -5.95 23.18
C ASP A 334 28.41 -4.94 23.01
N TYR A 335 28.11 -3.67 22.79
CA TYR A 335 29.07 -2.57 22.69
C TYR A 335 29.24 -1.82 24.02
N ASN A 336 30.20 -0.89 24.10
CA ASN A 336 30.70 -0.31 25.34
C ASN A 336 29.58 0.24 26.26
N LYS A 337 29.26 -0.50 27.34
CA LYS A 337 28.21 -0.18 28.33
C LYS A 337 28.46 1.11 29.13
N GLN A 338 29.66 1.69 29.06
CA GLN A 338 29.99 2.96 29.71
C GLN A 338 29.57 4.19 28.87
N ARG A 339 29.17 3.98 27.61
CA ARG A 339 28.75 5.05 26.70
C ARG A 339 27.23 5.17 26.66
N THR A 340 26.74 6.37 26.38
CA THR A 340 25.31 6.60 26.18
C THR A 340 24.82 5.84 24.95
N ASP A 341 23.66 5.20 25.06
CA ASP A 341 23.00 4.43 24.00
C ASP A 341 21.92 5.30 23.32
N PHE A 342 22.34 6.12 22.36
CA PHE A 342 21.46 6.91 21.53
C PHE A 342 21.54 6.44 20.07
N ALA A 343 20.39 6.12 19.50
CA ALA A 343 20.20 6.05 18.06
C ALA A 343 20.02 7.47 17.51
N VAL A 344 20.89 7.84 16.57
CA VAL A 344 20.87 9.14 15.90
C VAL A 344 20.59 8.93 14.43
N LEU A 345 19.58 9.63 13.91
CA LEU A 345 19.16 9.58 12.52
C LEU A 345 19.45 10.94 11.86
N LEU A 346 20.08 10.91 10.70
CA LEU A 346 20.39 12.11 9.91
C LEU A 346 20.02 11.91 8.45
N GLY A 347 19.12 12.75 7.94
CA GLY A 347 18.74 12.84 6.53
C GLY A 347 19.40 14.05 5.87
N LEU A 348 19.96 13.83 4.69
CA LEU A 348 20.70 14.82 3.92
C LEU A 348 20.20 14.86 2.47
N GLU A 349 20.16 16.05 1.89
CA GLU A 349 19.82 16.28 0.48
C GLU A 349 20.69 17.39 -0.11
N ALA A 350 21.31 17.11 -1.26
CA ALA A 350 22.02 18.13 -2.01
C ALA A 350 21.01 19.07 -2.68
N ALA A 351 20.86 20.28 -2.17
CA ALA A 351 19.94 21.27 -2.73
C ALA A 351 20.51 21.91 -4.01
N THR A 352 21.85 21.95 -4.13
CA THR A 352 22.63 22.44 -5.28
C THR A 352 23.97 21.68 -5.31
N ASP A 353 24.74 21.79 -6.40
CA ASP A 353 26.09 21.20 -6.50
C ASP A 353 27.07 21.66 -5.39
N GLY A 354 26.77 22.80 -4.75
CA GLY A 354 27.62 23.40 -3.71
C GLY A 354 27.08 23.32 -2.28
N ARG A 355 25.82 22.88 -2.05
CA ARG A 355 25.19 22.88 -0.71
C ARG A 355 24.50 21.58 -0.37
N MET A 356 24.84 21.04 0.79
CA MET A 356 24.16 19.91 1.41
C MET A 356 23.25 20.41 2.53
N SER A 357 21.99 20.03 2.49
CA SER A 357 21.00 20.38 3.53
C SER A 357 20.77 19.22 4.47
N VAL A 358 20.68 19.49 5.77
CA VAL A 358 20.09 18.55 6.73
C VAL A 358 18.58 18.65 6.60
N THR A 359 17.95 17.61 6.05
CA THR A 359 16.50 17.57 5.83
C THR A 359 15.76 16.86 6.96
N TYR A 360 16.47 16.06 7.75
CA TYR A 360 15.93 15.37 8.92
C TYR A 360 17.01 15.15 9.98
N TYR A 361 16.63 15.31 11.25
CA TYR A 361 17.48 14.97 12.38
C TYR A 361 16.62 14.51 13.55
N GLN A 362 16.97 13.37 14.15
CA GLN A 362 16.30 12.85 15.35
C GLN A 362 17.26 12.07 16.23
N GLU A 363 17.05 12.18 17.54
CA GLU A 363 17.77 11.44 18.58
C GLU A 363 16.77 10.69 19.46
N CYS A 364 17.03 9.41 19.73
CA CYS A 364 16.28 8.64 20.72
C CYS A 364 17.17 7.55 21.32
N SER A 365 16.76 6.90 22.40
CA SER A 365 17.53 5.77 22.92
C SER A 365 17.52 4.60 21.92
N GLY A 366 18.56 3.77 21.94
CA GLY A 366 18.62 2.58 21.06
C GLY A 366 17.38 1.70 21.19
N ASN A 367 16.94 1.42 22.42
CA ASN A 367 15.74 0.63 22.69
C ASN A 367 14.45 1.27 22.14
N GLU A 368 14.31 2.59 22.23
CA GLU A 368 13.16 3.29 21.67
C GLU A 368 13.15 3.23 20.14
N TYR A 369 14.31 3.32 19.49
CA TYR A 369 14.43 3.14 18.04
C TYR A 369 13.99 1.73 17.61
N VAL A 370 14.47 0.68 18.29
CA VAL A 370 14.08 -0.71 18.01
C VAL A 370 12.58 -0.92 18.20
N LYS A 371 12.01 -0.35 19.26
CA LYS A 371 10.57 -0.40 19.50
C LYS A 371 9.78 0.26 18.36
N ARG A 372 10.24 1.41 17.85
CA ARG A 372 9.57 2.09 16.71
C ARG A 372 9.66 1.28 15.41
N LEU A 373 10.75 0.55 15.19
CA LEU A 373 10.85 -0.41 14.09
C LEU A 373 9.84 -1.54 14.27
N GLU A 374 9.80 -2.18 15.44
CA GLU A 374 8.83 -3.24 15.75
C GLU A 374 7.37 -2.76 15.54
N GLU A 375 7.03 -1.58 16.06
CA GLU A 375 5.73 -0.95 15.87
C GLU A 375 5.46 -0.66 14.38
N TRP A 376 6.45 -0.27 13.58
CA TRP A 376 6.24 -0.10 12.13
C TRP A 376 5.86 -1.39 11.45
N TYR A 377 6.60 -2.46 11.69
CA TYR A 377 6.34 -3.74 11.04
C TYR A 377 5.00 -4.36 11.50
N THR A 378 4.59 -4.14 12.74
CA THR A 378 3.27 -4.61 13.24
C THR A 378 2.09 -3.69 12.88
N ASP A 379 2.33 -2.39 12.69
CA ASP A 379 1.30 -1.43 12.30
C ASP A 379 1.03 -1.46 10.79
N CYS A 380 2.08 -1.59 9.98
CA CYS A 380 2.05 -1.50 8.51
C CYS A 380 2.20 -2.88 7.86
N CYS A 381 1.35 -3.84 8.22
CA CYS A 381 1.32 -5.15 7.58
C CYS A 381 -0.07 -5.53 7.10
N TRP A 382 -0.11 -6.38 6.09
CA TRP A 382 -1.33 -6.95 5.54
C TRP A 382 -1.01 -8.28 4.82
N TRP A 383 -2.01 -8.90 4.21
CA TRP A 383 -1.79 -10.00 3.27
C TRP A 383 -0.79 -9.60 2.19
N SER A 384 0.18 -10.45 1.91
CA SER A 384 1.21 -10.28 0.89
C SER A 384 1.55 -11.62 0.27
N TYR A 385 1.82 -11.66 -1.03
CA TYR A 385 2.16 -12.91 -1.72
C TYR A 385 3.65 -13.23 -1.56
N SER A 386 3.94 -14.38 -0.98
CA SER A 386 5.29 -14.93 -0.82
C SER A 386 5.66 -15.76 -2.04
N TRP A 387 6.64 -15.31 -2.82
CA TRP A 387 7.12 -16.06 -3.99
C TRP A 387 7.86 -17.34 -3.58
N LYS A 388 8.51 -17.33 -2.42
CA LYS A 388 9.23 -18.49 -1.86
C LYS A 388 8.24 -19.60 -1.50
N LYS A 389 7.24 -19.26 -0.67
CA LYS A 389 6.23 -20.22 -0.19
C LYS A 389 5.08 -20.46 -1.18
N LYS A 390 4.96 -19.64 -2.23
CA LYS A 390 3.85 -19.64 -3.21
C LYS A 390 2.46 -19.50 -2.57
N THR A 391 2.39 -18.80 -1.45
CA THR A 391 1.16 -18.57 -0.67
C THR A 391 1.06 -17.10 -0.26
N LYS A 392 -0.12 -16.66 0.17
CA LYS A 392 -0.27 -15.36 0.85
C LYS A 392 -0.03 -15.53 2.34
N GLU A 393 0.82 -14.67 2.88
CA GLU A 393 1.19 -14.56 4.30
C GLU A 393 1.04 -13.12 4.77
N ILE A 394 1.11 -12.84 6.07
CA ILE A 394 1.03 -11.47 6.57
C ILE A 394 2.44 -10.88 6.60
N ALA A 395 2.63 -9.76 5.92
CA ALA A 395 3.92 -9.10 5.87
C ALA A 395 3.78 -7.58 5.72
N SER A 396 4.82 -6.86 6.12
CA SER A 396 4.95 -5.44 5.85
C SER A 396 5.43 -5.20 4.42
N PRO A 397 4.80 -4.31 3.64
CA PRO A 397 5.27 -4.00 2.31
C PRO A 397 6.58 -3.21 2.37
N GLY A 398 7.51 -3.57 1.49
CA GLY A 398 8.75 -2.84 1.30
C GLY A 398 8.51 -1.43 0.73
N PRO A 399 9.50 -0.52 0.84
CA PRO A 399 9.39 0.86 0.36
C PRO A 399 9.03 0.96 -1.13
N GLU A 400 9.55 0.04 -1.94
CA GLU A 400 9.23 -0.01 -3.37
C GLU A 400 7.77 -0.43 -3.62
N GLN A 401 7.25 -1.40 -2.87
CA GLN A 401 5.84 -1.80 -3.01
C GLN A 401 4.93 -0.63 -2.66
N ILE A 402 5.24 0.09 -1.57
CA ILE A 402 4.54 1.34 -1.19
C ILE A 402 4.61 2.36 -2.34
N ALA A 403 5.79 2.57 -2.92
CA ALA A 403 5.95 3.49 -4.04
C ALA A 403 5.13 3.07 -5.27
N VAL A 404 5.14 1.78 -5.63
CA VAL A 404 4.32 1.26 -6.74
C VAL A 404 2.83 1.47 -6.48
N ALA A 405 2.36 1.23 -5.25
CA ALA A 405 0.97 1.46 -4.89
C ALA A 405 0.56 2.94 -5.03
N VAL A 406 1.43 3.86 -4.63
CA VAL A 406 1.18 5.32 -4.62
C VAL A 406 1.33 5.98 -5.98
N MET A 407 2.45 5.75 -6.68
CA MET A 407 2.79 6.47 -7.94
C MET A 407 2.72 5.61 -9.20
N GLY A 408 2.66 4.28 -9.06
CA GLY A 408 2.61 3.33 -10.16
C GLY A 408 3.97 2.86 -10.67
N PRO A 409 4.00 1.68 -11.32
CA PRO A 409 5.24 1.02 -11.70
C PRO A 409 6.05 1.80 -12.73
N ASP A 410 5.40 2.50 -13.67
CA ASP A 410 6.09 3.31 -14.68
C ASP A 410 6.86 4.48 -14.04
N ALA A 411 6.25 5.19 -13.10
CA ALA A 411 6.89 6.28 -12.36
C ALA A 411 8.08 5.76 -11.53
N VAL A 412 7.90 4.64 -10.84
CA VAL A 412 8.98 3.98 -10.07
C VAL A 412 10.13 3.55 -10.98
N ASN A 413 9.83 2.92 -12.12
CA ASN A 413 10.84 2.49 -13.08
C ASN A 413 11.61 3.66 -13.70
N VAL A 414 10.94 4.78 -13.98
CA VAL A 414 11.59 6.01 -14.44
C VAL A 414 12.53 6.56 -13.37
N ALA A 415 12.12 6.57 -12.09
CA ALA A 415 12.94 7.02 -10.98
C ALA A 415 14.17 6.11 -10.77
N LYS A 416 14.01 4.79 -10.85
CA LYS A 416 15.10 3.82 -10.70
C LYS A 416 16.18 3.94 -11.78
N ARG A 417 15.77 4.23 -13.02
CA ARG A 417 16.70 4.39 -14.16
C ARG A 417 17.40 5.75 -14.16
N ASP A 418 16.96 6.70 -13.34
CA ASP A 418 17.48 8.06 -13.30
C ASP A 418 18.72 8.18 -12.41
N LYS A 419 19.89 7.80 -12.95
CA LYS A 419 21.17 7.88 -12.24
C LYS A 419 21.53 9.29 -11.77
N LYS A 420 21.04 10.34 -12.44
CA LYS A 420 21.30 11.75 -12.06
C LYS A 420 20.37 12.26 -10.97
N CYS A 421 19.26 11.58 -10.71
CA CYS A 421 18.26 11.98 -9.71
C CYS A 421 17.61 13.35 -9.95
N GLU A 422 17.41 13.74 -11.21
CA GLU A 422 16.91 15.06 -11.62
C GLU A 422 15.45 15.03 -12.12
N LYS A 423 14.95 13.87 -12.56
CA LYS A 423 13.60 13.73 -13.14
C LYS A 423 12.51 13.94 -12.10
N SER A 424 11.34 14.39 -12.56
CA SER A 424 10.16 14.65 -11.71
C SER A 424 9.74 13.42 -10.90
N HIS A 425 9.68 12.24 -11.53
CA HIS A 425 9.37 10.99 -10.82
C HIS A 425 10.41 10.65 -9.74
N THR A 426 11.69 10.93 -9.97
CA THR A 426 12.75 10.72 -8.97
C THR A 426 12.61 11.66 -7.78
N LYS A 427 12.23 12.92 -8.02
CA LYS A 427 11.92 13.90 -6.96
C LYS A 427 10.70 13.48 -6.14
N LEU A 428 9.67 12.95 -6.80
CA LEU A 428 8.48 12.42 -6.12
C LEU A 428 8.83 11.18 -5.28
N MET A 429 9.67 10.28 -5.80
CA MET A 429 10.16 9.09 -5.10
C MET A 429 10.98 9.47 -3.85
N ARG A 430 11.89 10.45 -3.98
CA ARG A 430 12.66 11.03 -2.87
C ARG A 430 11.73 11.57 -1.78
N LYS A 431 10.73 12.37 -2.16
CA LYS A 431 9.75 12.94 -1.22
C LYS A 431 8.93 11.86 -0.52
N LEU A 432 8.48 10.84 -1.24
CA LEU A 432 7.73 9.72 -0.67
C LEU A 432 8.58 8.93 0.33
N HIS A 433 9.78 8.51 -0.06
CA HIS A 433 10.67 7.75 0.82
C HIS A 433 11.06 8.54 2.08
N SER A 434 11.34 9.85 1.94
CA SER A 434 11.63 10.71 3.10
C SER A 434 10.47 10.75 4.09
N ARG A 435 9.23 10.83 3.59
CA ARG A 435 8.02 10.81 4.45
C ARG A 435 7.83 9.47 5.13
N ILE A 436 8.06 8.35 4.43
CA ILE A 436 8.02 7.00 5.02
C ILE A 436 9.03 6.89 6.17
N LEU A 437 10.26 7.35 5.94
CA LEU A 437 11.32 7.34 6.95
C LEU A 437 10.94 8.13 8.21
N VAL A 438 10.34 9.31 8.04
CA VAL A 438 9.80 10.10 9.16
C VAL A 438 8.67 9.35 9.88
N CYS A 439 7.77 8.68 9.15
CA CYS A 439 6.70 7.88 9.76
C CYS A 439 7.26 6.75 10.65
N ILE A 440 8.34 6.10 10.19
CA ILE A 440 9.00 5.04 10.95
C ILE A 440 9.74 5.63 12.15
N ALA A 441 10.60 6.61 11.91
CA ALA A 441 11.49 7.17 12.92
C ALA A 441 10.75 7.92 14.04
N ASP A 442 9.64 8.60 13.73
CA ASP A 442 8.89 9.43 14.69
C ASP A 442 7.55 8.81 15.10
N ARG A 443 7.28 7.56 14.69
CA ARG A 443 6.01 6.88 14.94
C ARG A 443 4.79 7.70 14.48
N GLN A 444 4.94 8.46 13.40
CA GLN A 444 3.85 9.25 12.83
C GLN A 444 2.95 8.37 11.95
N PRO A 445 1.65 8.69 11.84
CA PRO A 445 0.79 8.08 10.84
C PRO A 445 1.27 8.45 9.43
N PHE A 446 0.96 7.59 8.45
CA PHE A 446 1.10 7.99 7.06
C PHE A 446 0.33 9.29 6.80
N PRO A 447 0.89 10.23 6.03
CA PRO A 447 0.11 11.39 5.62
C PRO A 447 -1.08 10.96 4.75
N ILE A 448 -2.26 11.54 5.02
CA ILE A 448 -3.51 11.14 4.38
C ILE A 448 -3.47 11.24 2.85
N ASP A 449 -2.75 12.21 2.28
CA ASP A 449 -2.59 12.36 0.83
C ASP A 449 -1.86 11.17 0.20
N VAL A 450 -0.92 10.54 0.92
CA VAL A 450 -0.19 9.35 0.45
C VAL A 450 -1.09 8.12 0.47
N VAL A 451 -1.88 7.96 1.55
CA VAL A 451 -2.85 6.86 1.69
C VAL A 451 -3.94 6.98 0.63
N LEU A 452 -4.51 8.16 0.44
CA LEU A 452 -5.53 8.42 -0.57
C LEU A 452 -4.99 8.22 -2.00
N SER A 453 -3.74 8.59 -2.27
CA SER A 453 -3.12 8.33 -3.58
C SER A 453 -3.07 6.82 -3.89
N ALA A 454 -2.70 5.99 -2.92
CA ALA A 454 -2.72 4.54 -3.08
C ALA A 454 -4.16 4.01 -3.25
N PHE A 455 -5.10 4.47 -2.41
CA PHE A 455 -6.51 4.08 -2.46
C PHE A 455 -7.14 4.37 -3.83
N TYR A 456 -7.06 5.63 -4.30
CA TYR A 456 -7.69 6.02 -5.56
C TYR A 456 -7.05 5.34 -6.77
N ARG A 457 -5.73 5.11 -6.72
CA ARG A 457 -5.05 4.37 -7.78
C ARG A 457 -5.54 2.93 -7.85
N VAL A 458 -5.64 2.23 -6.72
CA VAL A 458 -6.17 0.86 -6.64
C VAL A 458 -7.63 0.79 -7.09
N CYS A 459 -8.44 1.81 -6.75
CA CYS A 459 -9.82 1.95 -7.20
C CYS A 459 -9.97 2.27 -8.70
N ALA A 460 -8.85 2.53 -9.39
CA ALA A 460 -8.74 2.60 -10.85
C ALA A 460 -7.96 1.39 -11.41
N PRO A 461 -8.52 0.17 -11.28
CA PRO A 461 -7.77 -1.07 -11.50
C PRO A 461 -7.26 -1.25 -12.94
N LEU A 462 -7.92 -0.65 -13.94
CA LEU A 462 -7.51 -0.76 -15.34
C LEU A 462 -6.17 -0.05 -15.65
N ALA A 463 -5.66 0.77 -14.73
CA ALA A 463 -4.35 1.41 -14.86
C ALA A 463 -3.17 0.45 -14.59
N PHE A 464 -3.44 -0.75 -14.05
CA PHE A 464 -2.42 -1.75 -13.72
C PHE A 464 -2.09 -2.60 -14.94
N VAL A 465 -1.21 -2.08 -15.78
CA VAL A 465 -0.77 -2.74 -17.02
C VAL A 465 0.68 -3.18 -16.94
N SER A 466 1.01 -4.27 -17.61
CA SER A 466 2.36 -4.85 -17.68
C SER A 466 2.72 -5.26 -19.12
N GLY A 467 4.01 -5.49 -19.35
CA GLY A 467 4.55 -5.91 -20.64
C GLY A 467 4.55 -4.82 -21.72
N LYS A 468 5.05 -5.17 -22.91
CA LYS A 468 5.10 -4.25 -24.06
C LYS A 468 3.71 -3.90 -24.58
N ASP A 469 2.80 -4.86 -24.53
CA ASP A 469 1.43 -4.73 -25.05
C ASP A 469 0.47 -4.03 -24.07
N ARG A 470 0.97 -3.59 -22.91
CA ARG A 470 0.19 -2.93 -21.84
C ARG A 470 -1.06 -3.71 -21.45
N GLN A 471 -0.94 -5.03 -21.34
CA GLN A 471 -2.02 -5.89 -20.89
C GLN A 471 -2.28 -5.67 -19.38
N TRP A 472 -3.56 -5.67 -18.99
CA TRP A 472 -3.92 -5.59 -17.57
C TRP A 472 -3.32 -6.75 -16.78
N SER A 473 -2.76 -6.47 -15.60
CA SER A 473 -2.14 -7.46 -14.74
C SER A 473 -2.89 -7.56 -13.42
N ARG A 474 -3.54 -8.71 -13.18
CA ARG A 474 -4.25 -8.98 -11.94
C ARG A 474 -3.29 -8.98 -10.76
N THR A 475 -2.14 -9.64 -10.90
CA THR A 475 -1.13 -9.72 -9.85
C THR A 475 -0.65 -8.33 -9.42
N ALA A 476 -0.35 -7.43 -10.38
CA ALA A 476 0.10 -6.08 -10.05
C ALA A 476 -0.97 -5.26 -9.30
N TRP A 477 -2.24 -5.44 -9.69
CA TRP A 477 -3.37 -4.82 -9.00
C TRP A 477 -3.54 -5.39 -7.59
N GLU A 478 -3.58 -6.72 -7.44
CA GLU A 478 -3.75 -7.40 -6.14
C GLU A 478 -2.64 -7.03 -5.15
N THR A 479 -1.36 -7.05 -5.57
CA THR A 479 -0.24 -6.63 -4.72
C THR A 479 -0.39 -5.17 -4.26
N SER A 480 -0.97 -4.31 -5.09
CA SER A 480 -1.19 -2.91 -4.74
C SER A 480 -2.42 -2.70 -3.86
N VAL A 481 -3.48 -3.51 -4.01
CA VAL A 481 -4.62 -3.57 -3.06
C VAL A 481 -4.08 -3.91 -1.67
N ASP A 482 -3.29 -4.97 -1.59
CA ASP A 482 -2.69 -5.47 -0.35
C ASP A 482 -1.78 -4.42 0.31
N THR A 483 -0.91 -3.78 -0.48
CA THR A 483 -0.05 -2.69 -0.01
C THR A 483 -0.87 -1.49 0.49
N ALA A 484 -1.92 -1.10 -0.24
CA ALA A 484 -2.80 -0.02 0.19
C ALA A 484 -3.52 -0.36 1.50
N CYS A 485 -3.95 -1.60 1.71
CA CYS A 485 -4.55 -2.04 2.96
C CYS A 485 -3.56 -1.96 4.14
N ALA A 486 -2.29 -2.35 3.95
CA ALA A 486 -1.24 -2.19 4.97
C ALA A 486 -1.03 -0.71 5.33
N MET A 487 -1.00 0.17 4.33
CA MET A 487 -0.88 1.62 4.54
C MET A 487 -2.09 2.22 5.28
N ILE A 488 -3.31 1.80 4.91
CA ILE A 488 -4.56 2.21 5.56
C ILE A 488 -4.57 1.73 7.02
N SER A 489 -4.22 0.47 7.28
CA SER A 489 -4.13 -0.08 8.64
C SER A 489 -3.13 0.69 9.50
N CYS A 490 -1.94 0.97 8.97
CA CYS A 490 -0.92 1.78 9.65
C CYS A 490 -1.43 3.19 9.96
N PHE A 491 -2.06 3.85 8.98
CA PHE A 491 -2.66 5.17 9.16
C PHE A 491 -3.71 5.17 10.27
N GLN A 492 -4.65 4.21 10.26
CA GLN A 492 -5.72 4.11 11.25
C GLN A 492 -5.17 3.85 12.66
N LYS A 493 -4.25 2.86 12.81
CA LYS A 493 -3.62 2.52 14.10
C LYS A 493 -2.87 3.69 14.72
N ARG A 494 -2.20 4.51 13.91
CA ARG A 494 -1.35 5.61 14.40
C ARG A 494 -2.07 6.96 14.54
N SER A 495 -3.28 7.10 14.01
CA SER A 495 -4.05 8.36 14.05
C SER A 495 -4.81 8.60 15.36
N ARG A 496 -4.38 7.98 16.47
CA ARG A 496 -4.91 8.17 17.85
C ARG A 496 -6.44 8.05 18.01
N GLY A 497 -7.10 7.28 17.15
CA GLY A 497 -8.53 6.97 17.26
C GLY A 497 -9.48 8.08 16.83
N GLU A 498 -8.99 9.19 16.25
CA GLU A 498 -9.85 10.31 15.83
C GLU A 498 -10.56 10.07 14.49
N ILE A 499 -10.11 9.10 13.67
CA ILE A 499 -10.45 9.09 12.24
C ILE A 499 -11.22 7.84 11.77
N CYS A 500 -10.96 6.62 12.27
CA CYS A 500 -11.62 5.38 11.77
C CYS A 500 -11.41 4.18 12.72
N GLU A 501 -12.29 3.18 12.60
CA GLU A 501 -12.10 1.84 13.17
C GLU A 501 -10.90 1.13 12.53
N VAL A 502 -10.17 0.31 13.30
CA VAL A 502 -9.00 -0.42 12.83
C VAL A 502 -9.40 -1.87 12.53
N PHE A 503 -9.25 -2.29 11.27
CA PHE A 503 -9.46 -3.68 10.86
C PHE A 503 -8.14 -4.48 10.87
N PRO A 504 -8.13 -5.70 11.42
CA PRO A 504 -7.03 -6.63 11.20
C PRO A 504 -7.10 -7.23 9.78
N PRO A 505 -6.03 -7.87 9.28
CA PRO A 505 -6.01 -8.50 7.95
C PRO A 505 -7.09 -9.57 7.77
N GLU A 506 -7.44 -10.29 8.82
CA GLU A 506 -8.44 -11.35 8.82
C GLU A 506 -9.86 -10.80 8.59
N LEU A 507 -10.69 -11.59 7.90
CA LEU A 507 -12.07 -11.22 7.58
C LEU A 507 -12.90 -11.00 8.85
N GLN A 508 -13.39 -9.77 9.01
CA GLN A 508 -14.38 -9.43 10.04
C GLN A 508 -15.78 -9.78 9.53
N ALA A 509 -16.13 -11.06 9.63
CA ALA A 509 -17.35 -11.61 9.03
C ALA A 509 -18.65 -11.03 9.61
N GLU A 510 -18.62 -10.51 10.84
CA GLU A 510 -19.76 -9.92 11.56
C GLU A 510 -19.79 -8.39 11.52
N SER A 511 -18.85 -7.76 10.79
CA SER A 511 -18.82 -6.30 10.64
C SER A 511 -20.08 -5.80 9.94
N LYS A 512 -20.74 -4.78 10.51
CA LYS A 512 -21.91 -4.10 9.93
C LYS A 512 -21.56 -2.80 9.21
N ARG A 513 -20.27 -2.51 9.08
CA ARG A 513 -19.77 -1.26 8.48
C ARG A 513 -20.06 -1.24 6.99
N ARG A 514 -20.87 -0.28 6.54
CA ARG A 514 -21.32 -0.11 5.14
C ARG A 514 -20.22 -0.34 4.12
N ASP A 515 -19.12 0.39 4.26
CA ASP A 515 -18.05 0.42 3.26
C ASP A 515 -17.28 -0.90 3.21
N TYR A 516 -17.02 -1.48 4.39
CA TYR A 516 -16.44 -2.82 4.51
C TYR A 516 -17.35 -3.87 3.86
N LEU A 517 -18.66 -3.83 4.11
CA LEU A 517 -19.65 -4.75 3.52
C LEU A 517 -19.72 -4.62 1.99
N TYR A 518 -19.70 -3.40 1.45
CA TYR A 518 -19.60 -3.20 -0.01
C TYR A 518 -18.28 -3.75 -0.57
N GLY A 519 -17.18 -3.66 0.19
CA GLY A 519 -15.90 -4.32 -0.12
C GLY A 519 -16.06 -5.83 -0.25
N ARG A 520 -16.76 -6.45 0.72
CA ARG A 520 -17.06 -7.88 0.70
C ARG A 520 -17.94 -8.27 -0.48
N LEU A 521 -19.02 -7.54 -0.77
CA LEU A 521 -19.89 -7.81 -1.93
C LEU A 521 -19.07 -7.76 -3.24
N PHE A 522 -18.22 -6.76 -3.39
CA PHE A 522 -17.36 -6.60 -4.56
C PHE A 522 -16.38 -7.77 -4.71
N ALA A 523 -15.75 -8.21 -3.60
CA ALA A 523 -14.83 -9.34 -3.60
C ALA A 523 -15.49 -10.63 -4.11
N VAL A 524 -16.71 -10.92 -3.63
CA VAL A 524 -17.46 -12.11 -4.05
C VAL A 524 -17.84 -12.01 -5.53
N ALA A 525 -18.25 -10.83 -6.00
CA ALA A 525 -18.59 -10.60 -7.40
C ALA A 525 -17.40 -10.82 -8.34
N ASP A 526 -16.26 -10.17 -8.05
CA ASP A 526 -15.03 -10.32 -8.85
C ASP A 526 -14.52 -11.77 -8.84
N PHE A 527 -14.47 -12.40 -7.67
CA PHE A 527 -13.99 -13.78 -7.54
C PHE A 527 -14.90 -14.77 -8.28
N MET A 528 -16.22 -14.61 -8.16
CA MET A 528 -17.17 -15.48 -8.85
C MET A 528 -17.05 -15.34 -10.37
N GLU A 529 -16.96 -14.11 -10.88
CA GLU A 529 -16.81 -13.88 -12.32
C GLU A 529 -15.48 -14.46 -12.83
N GLU A 530 -14.39 -14.27 -12.10
CA GLU A 530 -13.07 -14.86 -12.39
C GLU A 530 -13.12 -16.39 -12.48
N LYS A 531 -13.84 -17.06 -11.56
CA LYS A 531 -13.99 -18.52 -11.58
C LYS A 531 -14.89 -19.03 -12.70
N SER A 532 -15.76 -18.18 -13.25
CA SER A 532 -16.71 -18.56 -14.30
C SER A 532 -16.18 -18.38 -15.73
N THR A 533 -15.03 -17.71 -15.91
CA THR A 533 -14.51 -17.34 -17.24
C THR A 533 -13.26 -18.12 -17.63
N ASP A 534 -13.18 -18.56 -18.88
CA ASP A 534 -12.00 -19.24 -19.44
C ASP A 534 -10.96 -18.28 -20.03
N LYS A 535 -11.21 -16.96 -19.96
CA LYS A 535 -10.39 -15.91 -20.60
C LYS A 535 -9.03 -15.66 -19.93
N GLY A 536 -8.66 -16.46 -18.92
CA GLY A 536 -7.43 -16.32 -18.16
C GLY A 536 -7.50 -15.26 -17.05
N ARG A 537 -6.53 -15.33 -16.13
CA ARG A 537 -6.47 -14.52 -14.90
C ARG A 537 -6.34 -13.01 -15.15
N ASP A 538 -5.63 -12.65 -16.20
CA ASP A 538 -5.35 -11.26 -16.61
C ASP A 538 -6.44 -10.67 -17.53
N TYR A 539 -7.60 -11.30 -17.60
CA TYR A 539 -8.80 -10.69 -18.18
C TYR A 539 -9.61 -9.99 -17.06
N PRO A 540 -9.77 -8.66 -17.09
CA PRO A 540 -10.52 -7.96 -16.05
C PRO A 540 -12.00 -8.34 -16.11
N THR A 541 -12.55 -8.67 -14.95
CA THR A 541 -13.98 -8.96 -14.75
C THR A 541 -14.81 -7.69 -14.95
N ASN A 542 -16.12 -7.82 -15.18
CA ASN A 542 -17.03 -6.69 -15.22
C ASN A 542 -17.08 -5.96 -13.87
N ALA A 543 -16.96 -6.68 -12.74
CA ALA A 543 -16.78 -6.06 -11.43
C ALA A 543 -15.56 -5.11 -11.43
N ILE A 544 -14.39 -5.59 -11.86
CA ILE A 544 -13.16 -4.79 -11.96
C ILE A 544 -13.32 -3.60 -12.90
N ARG A 545 -13.97 -3.78 -14.05
CA ARG A 545 -14.24 -2.67 -14.99
C ARG A 545 -15.12 -1.58 -14.39
N LEU A 546 -16.03 -1.95 -13.49
CA LEU A 546 -16.98 -1.05 -12.84
C LEU A 546 -16.49 -0.52 -11.49
N MET A 547 -15.32 -0.93 -11.00
CA MET A 547 -14.80 -0.57 -9.67
C MET A 547 -14.79 0.94 -9.42
N CYS A 548 -14.29 1.74 -10.37
CA CYS A 548 -14.27 3.21 -10.26
C CYS A 548 -15.66 3.78 -9.99
N GLN A 549 -16.69 3.26 -10.68
CA GLN A 549 -18.07 3.71 -10.53
C GLN A 549 -18.68 3.19 -9.23
N PHE A 550 -18.35 1.95 -8.85
CA PHE A 550 -18.82 1.31 -7.64
C PHE A 550 -18.35 2.03 -6.38
N VAL A 551 -17.08 2.44 -6.33
CA VAL A 551 -16.55 3.23 -5.21
C VAL A 551 -17.26 4.57 -5.07
N LYS A 552 -17.62 5.23 -6.19
CA LYS A 552 -18.32 6.52 -6.15
C LYS A 552 -19.82 6.42 -5.88
N ARG A 553 -20.45 5.35 -6.35
CA ARG A 553 -21.91 5.16 -6.35
C ARG A 553 -22.23 3.69 -6.08
N PRO A 554 -21.95 3.18 -4.88
CA PRO A 554 -22.06 1.75 -4.58
C PRO A 554 -23.49 1.25 -4.72
N PHE A 555 -24.45 2.03 -4.22
CA PHE A 555 -25.87 1.72 -4.31
C PHE A 555 -26.32 1.54 -5.77
N GLU A 556 -26.09 2.52 -6.64
CA GLU A 556 -26.54 2.48 -8.04
C GLU A 556 -25.75 1.51 -8.92
N THR A 557 -24.50 1.21 -8.55
CA THR A 557 -23.62 0.37 -9.37
C THR A 557 -23.77 -1.10 -9.02
N TRP A 558 -24.13 -1.44 -7.79
CA TRP A 558 -24.32 -2.83 -7.36
C TRP A 558 -25.27 -3.64 -8.25
N PRO A 559 -26.48 -3.15 -8.62
CA PRO A 559 -27.35 -3.87 -9.54
C PRO A 559 -26.76 -4.11 -10.92
N LYS A 560 -25.93 -3.18 -11.42
CA LYS A 560 -25.28 -3.32 -12.73
C LYS A 560 -24.21 -4.40 -12.70
N ILE A 561 -23.46 -4.50 -11.61
CA ILE A 561 -22.50 -5.60 -11.40
C ILE A 561 -23.29 -6.91 -11.29
N HIS A 562 -24.32 -6.97 -10.45
CA HIS A 562 -25.14 -8.15 -10.26
C HIS A 562 -25.78 -8.67 -11.56
N GLU A 563 -26.27 -7.79 -12.44
CA GLU A 563 -26.78 -8.16 -13.75
C GLU A 563 -25.74 -8.94 -14.57
N LYS A 564 -24.46 -8.54 -14.51
CA LYS A 564 -23.36 -9.24 -15.19
C LYS A 564 -22.99 -10.57 -14.54
N LEU A 565 -23.42 -10.81 -13.31
CA LEU A 565 -23.23 -12.07 -12.59
C LEU A 565 -24.28 -13.12 -12.95
N VAL A 566 -25.44 -12.73 -13.50
CA VAL A 566 -26.52 -13.67 -13.87
C VAL A 566 -26.03 -14.82 -14.77
N PRO A 567 -25.26 -14.57 -15.84
CA PRO A 567 -24.68 -15.64 -16.65
C PRO A 567 -23.64 -16.50 -15.89
N CYS A 568 -22.91 -15.91 -14.93
CA CYS A 568 -21.93 -16.63 -14.13
C CYS A 568 -22.60 -17.66 -13.21
N PHE A 569 -23.75 -17.33 -12.60
CA PHE A 569 -24.50 -18.30 -11.79
C PHE A 569 -24.91 -19.52 -12.62
N LYS A 570 -25.30 -19.31 -13.88
CA LYS A 570 -25.60 -20.40 -14.82
C LYS A 570 -24.35 -21.24 -15.13
N SER A 571 -23.22 -20.60 -15.45
CA SER A 571 -21.98 -21.29 -15.82
C SER A 571 -21.41 -22.13 -14.68
N LEU A 572 -21.55 -21.66 -13.44
CA LEU A 572 -21.01 -22.33 -12.25
C LEU A 572 -21.93 -23.46 -11.73
N GLY A 573 -23.18 -23.54 -12.19
CA GLY A 573 -24.12 -24.59 -11.80
C GLY A 573 -24.27 -24.72 -10.27
N PRO A 574 -24.12 -25.92 -9.67
CA PRO A 574 -24.24 -26.15 -8.23
C PRO A 574 -23.27 -25.30 -7.38
N ASP A 575 -22.05 -25.06 -7.88
CA ASP A 575 -21.04 -24.25 -7.19
C ASP A 575 -21.47 -22.79 -7.03
N SER A 576 -22.46 -22.33 -7.80
CA SER A 576 -23.01 -20.99 -7.70
C SER A 576 -23.77 -20.75 -6.38
N LYS A 577 -24.27 -21.82 -5.75
CA LYS A 577 -25.03 -21.77 -4.50
C LYS A 577 -24.22 -21.18 -3.35
N ARG A 578 -22.92 -21.46 -3.28
CA ARG A 578 -22.03 -20.94 -2.22
C ARG A 578 -21.95 -19.41 -2.26
N TYR A 579 -21.86 -18.84 -3.45
CA TYR A 579 -21.77 -17.39 -3.65
C TYR A 579 -23.12 -16.72 -3.36
N GLN A 580 -24.23 -17.35 -3.73
CA GLN A 580 -25.57 -16.86 -3.38
C GLN A 580 -25.79 -16.82 -1.86
N ILE A 581 -25.34 -17.84 -1.12
CA ILE A 581 -25.36 -17.86 0.35
C ILE A 581 -24.49 -16.72 0.91
N LEU A 582 -23.31 -16.51 0.35
CA LEU A 582 -22.41 -15.47 0.83
C LEU A 582 -22.94 -14.06 0.57
N PHE A 583 -23.53 -13.80 -0.60
CA PHE A 583 -24.26 -12.56 -0.87
C PHE A 583 -25.41 -12.35 0.11
N ALA A 584 -26.18 -13.40 0.41
CA ALA A 584 -27.27 -13.37 1.37
C ALA A 584 -26.79 -12.98 2.78
N LYS A 585 -25.71 -13.62 3.27
CA LYS A 585 -25.08 -13.29 4.55
C LYS A 585 -24.56 -11.86 4.63
N ILE A 586 -23.97 -11.34 3.54
CA ILE A 586 -23.43 -9.98 3.51
C ILE A 586 -24.57 -8.95 3.45
N GLU A 587 -25.58 -9.16 2.61
CA GLU A 587 -26.73 -8.24 2.50
C GLU A 587 -27.50 -8.17 3.82
N GLU A 588 -27.69 -9.28 4.54
CA GLU A 588 -28.35 -9.31 5.86
C GLU A 588 -27.66 -8.43 6.92
N GLN A 589 -26.36 -8.15 6.77
CA GLN A 589 -25.58 -7.39 7.76
C GLN A 589 -25.67 -5.88 7.60
N PHE A 590 -26.19 -5.38 6.48
CA PHE A 590 -26.41 -3.95 6.33
C PHE A 590 -27.50 -3.46 7.27
N THR A 591 -27.29 -2.28 7.87
CA THR A 591 -28.39 -1.54 8.49
C THR A 591 -29.25 -0.87 7.42
N GLU A 592 -30.51 -0.57 7.73
CA GLU A 592 -31.41 0.08 6.79
C GLU A 592 -30.88 1.47 6.36
N GLU A 593 -30.30 2.23 7.29
CA GLU A 593 -29.73 3.54 7.01
C GLU A 593 -28.50 3.45 6.10
N ASP A 594 -27.56 2.56 6.43
CA ASP A 594 -26.31 2.38 5.69
C ASP A 594 -26.55 1.84 4.28
N ARG A 595 -27.49 0.90 4.12
CA ARG A 595 -27.73 0.28 2.81
C ARG A 595 -28.19 1.30 1.77
N TYR A 596 -28.94 2.31 2.19
CA TYR A 596 -29.51 3.34 1.31
C TYR A 596 -28.67 4.63 1.25
N GLU A 597 -27.62 4.76 2.04
CA GLU A 597 -26.71 5.89 1.93
C GLU A 597 -26.04 5.95 0.53
N ARG A 598 -25.98 7.16 -0.03
CA ARG A 598 -25.50 7.43 -1.40
C ARG A 598 -24.08 8.01 -1.46
N GLY A 599 -23.35 8.02 -0.34
CA GLY A 599 -21.98 8.51 -0.25
C GLY A 599 -20.97 7.63 -0.99
N GLU A 600 -19.82 8.21 -1.35
CA GLU A 600 -18.66 7.46 -1.86
C GLU A 600 -18.11 6.54 -0.76
N LEU A 601 -17.52 5.41 -1.16
CA LEU A 601 -16.91 4.46 -0.24
C LEU A 601 -15.59 5.00 0.31
N SER A 602 -15.37 4.85 1.62
CA SER A 602 -14.13 5.20 2.30
C SER A 602 -13.03 4.14 2.13
N LEU A 603 -11.92 4.33 2.84
CA LEU A 603 -10.76 3.43 2.88
C LEU A 603 -11.14 1.99 3.31
N GLU A 604 -12.18 1.84 4.13
CA GLU A 604 -12.64 0.55 4.68
C GLU A 604 -13.07 -0.44 3.58
N PHE A 605 -13.50 0.07 2.41
CA PHE A 605 -13.86 -0.75 1.25
C PHE A 605 -12.72 -1.68 0.80
N LEU A 606 -11.47 -1.19 0.76
CA LEU A 606 -10.35 -2.03 0.33
C LEU A 606 -10.03 -3.12 1.35
N GLN A 607 -10.18 -2.84 2.65
CA GLN A 607 -9.97 -3.83 3.70
C GLN A 607 -11.02 -4.95 3.60
N GLY A 608 -12.30 -4.60 3.43
CA GLY A 608 -13.37 -5.58 3.20
C GLY A 608 -13.16 -6.40 1.93
N LEU A 609 -12.72 -5.75 0.85
CA LEU A 609 -12.37 -6.39 -0.42
C LEU A 609 -11.23 -7.41 -0.26
N SER A 610 -10.10 -6.98 0.29
CA SER A 610 -8.90 -7.82 0.44
C SER A 610 -9.17 -9.01 1.36
N SER A 611 -9.72 -8.77 2.56
CA SER A 611 -9.97 -9.85 3.54
C SER A 611 -10.99 -10.87 3.02
N GLN A 612 -12.08 -10.43 2.36
CA GLN A 612 -13.07 -11.36 1.82
C GLN A 612 -12.52 -12.17 0.64
N ARG A 613 -11.71 -11.54 -0.23
CA ARG A 613 -11.05 -12.23 -1.34
C ARG A 613 -10.06 -13.27 -0.84
N GLN A 614 -9.29 -12.95 0.20
CA GLN A 614 -8.37 -13.91 0.84
C GLN A 614 -9.11 -15.13 1.40
N MET A 615 -10.21 -14.90 2.15
CA MET A 615 -11.03 -15.98 2.68
C MET A 615 -11.57 -16.92 1.58
N LEU A 616 -11.94 -16.38 0.41
CA LEU A 616 -12.42 -17.19 -0.72
C LEU A 616 -11.34 -18.11 -1.31
N PHE A 617 -10.06 -17.76 -1.19
CA PHE A 617 -8.94 -18.62 -1.63
C PHE A 617 -8.63 -19.75 -0.64
N GLN A 618 -8.85 -19.55 0.66
CA GLN A 618 -8.51 -20.51 1.73
C GLN A 618 -9.52 -21.67 1.91
N LYS A 619 -10.40 -21.89 0.91
CA LYS A 619 -11.59 -22.77 0.94
C LYS A 619 -12.61 -22.32 2.01
N TRP A 620 -13.59 -21.55 1.58
CA TRP A 620 -14.81 -21.30 2.35
C TRP A 620 -15.71 -22.54 2.34
N GLU A 621 -15.98 -23.12 3.49
CA GLU A 621 -17.08 -24.07 3.67
C GLU A 621 -18.28 -23.35 4.29
N PRO A 622 -19.51 -23.55 3.76
CA PRO A 622 -20.70 -23.03 4.40
C PRO A 622 -20.82 -23.66 5.78
N THR A 623 -20.68 -22.85 6.82
CA THR A 623 -21.00 -23.24 8.20
C THR A 623 -22.39 -23.87 8.20
N GLU A 624 -22.50 -25.07 8.79
CA GLU A 624 -23.72 -25.87 8.82
C GLU A 624 -24.93 -25.05 9.28
N LYS A 625 -26.12 -25.51 8.86
CA LYS A 625 -27.41 -24.95 9.27
C LYS A 625 -27.43 -24.82 10.79
N LYS A 626 -27.37 -23.60 11.32
CA LYS A 626 -27.70 -23.38 12.73
C LYS A 626 -29.17 -23.76 12.93
N GLU A 627 -29.40 -24.82 13.71
CA GLU A 627 -30.73 -25.16 14.22
C GLU A 627 -31.09 -24.18 15.34
N ASP A 628 -31.35 -22.91 15.02
CA ASP A 628 -31.99 -22.00 15.96
C ASP A 628 -33.50 -22.02 15.71
N GLY A 629 -34.16 -23.02 16.30
CA GLY A 629 -35.61 -23.18 16.32
C GLY A 629 -36.34 -22.26 17.32
N GLY A 630 -35.72 -21.16 17.76
CA GLY A 630 -36.23 -20.28 18.82
C GLY A 630 -36.06 -18.77 18.61
N GLY A 631 -35.82 -18.30 17.38
CA GLY A 631 -35.58 -16.88 17.07
C GLY A 631 -36.85 -16.03 16.91
N VAL A 632 -36.69 -14.71 17.10
CA VAL A 632 -37.70 -13.68 16.76
C VAL A 632 -38.14 -13.87 15.31
N PRO A 633 -39.45 -13.84 14.99
CA PRO A 633 -39.92 -14.04 13.63
C PRO A 633 -39.34 -12.96 12.70
N TYR A 634 -38.88 -13.37 11.51
CA TYR A 634 -38.38 -12.46 10.49
C TYR A 634 -39.44 -11.42 10.15
N LYS A 635 -39.05 -10.14 10.26
CA LYS A 635 -39.91 -9.02 9.91
C LYS A 635 -39.71 -8.68 8.44
N LEU A 636 -40.78 -8.78 7.66
CA LEU A 636 -40.76 -8.37 6.26
C LEU A 636 -40.42 -6.87 6.14
N PRO A 637 -39.66 -6.48 5.10
CA PRO A 637 -39.31 -5.08 4.88
C PRO A 637 -40.56 -4.26 4.53
N ARG A 638 -40.50 -2.94 4.71
CA ARG A 638 -41.61 -2.03 4.35
C ARG A 638 -41.41 -1.33 3.01
N ARG A 639 -40.18 -1.31 2.50
CA ARG A 639 -39.84 -0.57 1.28
C ARG A 639 -40.27 -1.35 0.04
N ARG A 640 -40.88 -0.64 -0.91
CA ARG A 640 -41.32 -1.17 -2.20
C ARG A 640 -40.29 -2.05 -2.89
N SER A 641 -39.06 -1.54 -3.10
CA SER A 641 -38.04 -2.27 -3.86
C SER A 641 -37.69 -3.58 -3.18
N GLU A 642 -37.53 -3.57 -1.86
CA GLU A 642 -37.20 -4.78 -1.08
C GLU A 642 -38.32 -5.81 -1.08
N LEU A 643 -39.58 -5.38 -0.96
CA LEU A 643 -40.75 -6.27 -1.05
C LEU A 643 -40.82 -6.96 -2.42
N TYR A 644 -40.57 -6.23 -3.51
CA TYR A 644 -40.43 -6.83 -4.82
C TYR A 644 -39.24 -7.79 -4.91
N GLY A 645 -38.12 -7.46 -4.25
CA GLY A 645 -36.99 -8.37 -4.07
C GLY A 645 -37.36 -9.67 -3.36
N CYS A 646 -38.17 -9.57 -2.30
CA CYS A 646 -38.69 -10.72 -1.56
C CYS A 646 -39.55 -11.63 -2.45
N LEU A 647 -40.48 -11.07 -3.24
CA LEU A 647 -41.30 -11.84 -4.19
C LEU A 647 -40.43 -12.59 -5.20
N LEU A 648 -39.41 -11.91 -5.73
CA LEU A 648 -38.44 -12.49 -6.68
C LEU A 648 -37.63 -13.63 -6.04
N ALA A 649 -37.22 -13.50 -4.78
CA ALA A 649 -36.50 -14.54 -4.05
C ALA A 649 -37.36 -15.76 -3.77
N ILE A 650 -38.62 -15.56 -3.36
CA ILE A 650 -39.58 -16.63 -3.13
C ILE A 650 -39.81 -17.43 -4.42
N ALA A 651 -40.00 -16.74 -5.55
CA ALA A 651 -40.17 -17.38 -6.86
C ALA A 651 -38.92 -18.17 -7.29
N ASP A 652 -37.72 -17.61 -7.08
CA ASP A 652 -36.47 -18.30 -7.40
C ASP A 652 -36.30 -19.58 -6.58
N VAL A 653 -36.44 -19.51 -5.25
CA VAL A 653 -36.26 -20.66 -4.36
C VAL A 653 -37.30 -21.75 -4.63
N ALA A 654 -38.56 -21.37 -4.86
CA ALA A 654 -39.61 -22.32 -5.23
C ALA A 654 -39.30 -23.05 -6.54
N GLU A 655 -38.84 -22.33 -7.59
CA GLU A 655 -38.43 -22.95 -8.85
C GLU A 655 -37.21 -23.88 -8.69
N GLN A 656 -36.22 -23.47 -7.89
CA GLN A 656 -35.04 -24.28 -7.58
C GLN A 656 -35.41 -25.59 -6.88
N GLU A 657 -36.26 -25.52 -5.85
CA GLU A 657 -36.69 -26.70 -5.10
C GLU A 657 -37.56 -27.64 -5.95
N ALA A 658 -38.48 -27.09 -6.75
CA ALA A 658 -39.31 -27.88 -7.66
C ALA A 658 -38.47 -28.67 -8.69
N SER A 659 -37.31 -28.15 -9.03
CA SER A 659 -36.39 -28.73 -10.02
C SER A 659 -35.28 -29.57 -9.38
N GLU A 660 -35.40 -29.92 -8.09
CA GLU A 660 -34.38 -30.69 -7.35
C GLU A 660 -32.97 -30.08 -7.45
N GLY A 661 -32.88 -28.76 -7.61
CA GLY A 661 -31.63 -28.03 -7.77
C GLY A 661 -31.02 -28.06 -9.17
N GLU A 662 -31.57 -28.78 -10.14
CA GLU A 662 -31.07 -28.84 -11.53
C GLU A 662 -31.05 -27.46 -12.22
N ARG A 663 -31.95 -26.57 -11.79
CA ARG A 663 -32.07 -25.20 -12.32
C ARG A 663 -31.33 -24.16 -11.48
N THR A 664 -30.42 -24.56 -10.59
CA THR A 664 -29.55 -23.62 -9.86
C THR A 664 -28.78 -22.78 -10.89
N GLY A 665 -28.88 -21.46 -10.83
CA GLY A 665 -28.26 -20.61 -11.85
C GLY A 665 -29.16 -20.26 -13.05
N MET A 666 -30.33 -20.88 -13.19
CA MET A 666 -31.11 -20.89 -14.44
C MET A 666 -32.62 -20.67 -14.27
N THR A 667 -33.07 -20.23 -13.10
CA THR A 667 -34.50 -20.01 -12.86
C THR A 667 -35.08 -18.87 -13.67
N ASN A 668 -36.38 -18.94 -13.98
CA ASN A 668 -37.08 -17.84 -14.63
C ASN A 668 -36.97 -16.55 -13.81
N ALA A 669 -37.06 -16.65 -12.48
CA ALA A 669 -36.86 -15.52 -11.58
C ALA A 669 -35.51 -14.84 -11.80
N MET A 670 -34.41 -15.61 -11.79
CA MET A 670 -33.08 -15.04 -11.97
C MET A 670 -32.85 -14.50 -13.39
N GLN A 671 -33.35 -15.17 -14.43
CA GLN A 671 -33.24 -14.71 -15.81
C GLN A 671 -34.09 -13.45 -16.09
N MET A 672 -35.18 -13.25 -15.34
CA MET A 672 -36.07 -12.10 -15.49
C MET A 672 -35.69 -10.91 -14.62
N MET A 673 -34.67 -11.01 -13.74
CA MET A 673 -34.32 -9.95 -12.77
C MET A 673 -34.21 -8.56 -13.38
N GLN A 674 -33.55 -8.44 -14.53
CA GLN A 674 -33.36 -7.14 -15.19
C GLN A 674 -34.70 -6.52 -15.63
N VAL A 675 -35.54 -7.30 -16.30
CA VAL A 675 -36.87 -6.84 -16.74
C VAL A 675 -37.79 -6.61 -15.55
N PHE A 676 -37.65 -7.43 -14.51
CA PHE A 676 -38.38 -7.32 -13.25
C PHE A 676 -38.06 -6.02 -12.53
N ALA A 677 -36.78 -5.67 -12.41
CA ALA A 677 -36.37 -4.38 -11.83
C ALA A 677 -36.84 -3.20 -12.68
N ALA A 678 -36.81 -3.31 -14.02
CA ALA A 678 -37.25 -2.24 -14.91
C ALA A 678 -38.78 -2.03 -14.90
N ARG A 679 -39.57 -3.11 -14.77
CA ARG A 679 -41.04 -3.11 -14.85
C ARG A 679 -41.65 -4.05 -13.79
N PRO A 680 -41.56 -3.72 -12.50
CA PRO A 680 -41.91 -4.64 -11.41
C PRO A 680 -43.40 -5.02 -11.40
N TYR A 681 -44.29 -4.06 -11.66
CA TYR A 681 -45.73 -4.30 -11.72
C TYR A 681 -46.10 -5.34 -12.80
N GLU A 682 -45.69 -5.12 -14.05
CA GLU A 682 -46.03 -6.04 -15.16
C GLU A 682 -45.29 -7.37 -15.06
N SER A 683 -44.01 -7.33 -14.65
CA SER A 683 -43.14 -8.50 -14.67
C SER A 683 -43.46 -9.49 -13.57
N TRP A 684 -44.02 -9.03 -12.44
CA TRP A 684 -44.45 -9.93 -11.38
C TRP A 684 -45.59 -10.85 -11.83
N GLY A 685 -46.62 -10.33 -12.49
CA GLY A 685 -47.68 -11.16 -13.07
C GLY A 685 -47.12 -12.22 -14.04
N ARG A 686 -46.20 -11.82 -14.92
CA ARG A 686 -45.57 -12.74 -15.88
C ARG A 686 -44.65 -13.77 -15.22
N LEU A 687 -43.95 -13.39 -14.16
CA LEU A 687 -43.08 -14.31 -13.41
C LEU A 687 -43.93 -15.30 -12.62
N HIS A 688 -45.02 -14.84 -12.01
CA HIS A 688 -45.99 -15.69 -11.30
C HIS A 688 -46.62 -16.73 -12.24
N ASP A 689 -47.06 -16.33 -13.43
CA ASP A 689 -47.53 -17.25 -14.49
C ASP A 689 -46.51 -18.36 -14.80
N LYS A 690 -45.21 -18.01 -14.83
CA LYS A 690 -44.12 -18.96 -15.08
C LYS A 690 -43.78 -19.82 -13.86
N LEU A 691 -44.06 -19.34 -12.66
CA LEU A 691 -43.87 -20.05 -11.41
C LEU A 691 -44.91 -21.17 -11.22
N GLN A 692 -46.09 -21.00 -11.81
CA GLN A 692 -47.23 -21.90 -11.72
C GLN A 692 -46.91 -23.41 -11.92
N PRO A 693 -46.26 -23.86 -13.01
CA PRO A 693 -45.92 -25.27 -13.20
C PRO A 693 -44.98 -25.83 -12.10
N TYR A 694 -44.14 -24.98 -11.50
CA TYR A 694 -43.25 -25.38 -10.42
C TYR A 694 -44.00 -25.51 -9.09
N LEU A 695 -44.96 -24.62 -8.81
CA LEU A 695 -45.87 -24.78 -7.68
C LEU A 695 -46.70 -26.07 -7.78
N GLU A 696 -47.15 -26.43 -8.98
CA GLU A 696 -47.84 -27.72 -9.19
C GLU A 696 -46.91 -28.91 -8.89
N LYS A 697 -45.65 -28.86 -9.34
CA LYS A 697 -44.67 -29.92 -9.09
C LYS A 697 -44.27 -30.04 -7.61
N LEU A 698 -44.30 -28.94 -6.84
CA LEU A 698 -43.95 -28.93 -5.42
C LEU A 698 -44.99 -29.62 -4.51
N GLY A 699 -46.22 -29.87 -5.01
CA GLY A 699 -47.28 -30.53 -4.25
C GLY A 699 -47.54 -29.86 -2.89
N LYS A 700 -47.42 -30.62 -1.78
CA LYS A 700 -47.67 -30.14 -0.41
C LYS A 700 -46.81 -28.91 -0.04
N LYS A 701 -45.59 -28.78 -0.60
CA LYS A 701 -44.68 -27.66 -0.31
C LYS A 701 -45.09 -26.36 -0.99
N ALA A 702 -45.92 -26.41 -2.04
CA ALA A 702 -46.39 -25.23 -2.75
C ALA A 702 -47.18 -24.27 -1.85
N ASP A 703 -47.87 -24.80 -0.84
CA ASP A 703 -48.64 -23.97 0.09
C ASP A 703 -47.74 -23.04 0.92
N TYR A 704 -46.56 -23.50 1.32
CA TYR A 704 -45.59 -22.69 2.05
C TYR A 704 -45.20 -21.45 1.25
N TYR A 705 -44.76 -21.63 -0.01
CA TYR A 705 -44.36 -20.53 -0.89
C TYR A 705 -45.52 -19.58 -1.20
N GLN A 706 -46.72 -20.11 -1.45
CA GLN A 706 -47.90 -19.28 -1.69
C GLN A 706 -48.32 -18.46 -0.46
N ARG A 707 -48.19 -19.00 0.75
CA ARG A 707 -48.40 -18.22 1.99
C ARG A 707 -47.38 -17.10 2.11
N LEU A 708 -46.10 -17.35 1.82
CA LEU A 708 -45.05 -16.33 1.85
C LEU A 708 -45.30 -15.22 0.81
N ILE A 709 -45.65 -15.59 -0.42
CA ILE A 709 -46.04 -14.60 -1.44
C ILE A 709 -47.17 -13.73 -0.91
N GLY A 710 -48.19 -14.34 -0.32
CA GLY A 710 -49.28 -13.59 0.28
C GLY A 710 -48.85 -12.71 1.45
N PHE A 711 -47.95 -13.16 2.33
CA PHE A 711 -47.43 -12.30 3.40
C PHE A 711 -46.72 -11.07 2.85
N VAL A 712 -45.93 -11.22 1.77
CA VAL A 712 -45.25 -10.10 1.12
C VAL A 712 -46.24 -9.19 0.39
N GLU A 713 -47.20 -9.74 -0.35
CA GLU A 713 -48.26 -8.96 -1.03
C GLU A 713 -49.01 -8.06 -0.04
N MET A 714 -49.28 -8.55 1.17
CA MET A 714 -50.03 -7.83 2.21
C MET A 714 -49.21 -6.74 2.92
N GLN A 715 -47.91 -6.63 2.66
CA GLN A 715 -47.04 -5.60 3.23
C GLN A 715 -46.91 -4.38 2.32
N PHE A 716 -47.34 -4.47 1.06
CA PHE A 716 -47.29 -3.33 0.17
C PHE A 716 -48.31 -2.27 0.54
N LEU A 717 -47.89 -1.01 0.46
CA LEU A 717 -48.82 0.10 0.26
C LEU A 717 -49.35 0.05 -1.17
N GLN A 718 -50.63 0.40 -1.35
CA GLN A 718 -51.29 0.33 -2.64
C GLN A 718 -50.55 1.12 -3.74
N ALA A 719 -50.20 2.37 -3.48
CA ALA A 719 -49.48 3.22 -4.44
C ALA A 719 -48.12 2.63 -4.85
N ASP A 720 -47.44 1.96 -3.92
CA ASP A 720 -46.15 1.31 -4.17
C ASP A 720 -46.28 0.02 -4.98
N ARG A 721 -47.37 -0.74 -4.77
CA ARG A 721 -47.64 -1.98 -5.49
C ARG A 721 -48.07 -1.77 -6.94
N GLU A 722 -48.73 -0.66 -7.24
CA GLU A 722 -49.31 -0.37 -8.56
C GLU A 722 -48.39 0.50 -9.45
N THR A 723 -47.42 1.21 -8.87
CA THR A 723 -46.53 2.09 -9.64
C THR A 723 -45.62 1.33 -10.63
N ALA A 724 -45.46 1.92 -11.82
CA ALA A 724 -44.58 1.43 -12.89
C ALA A 724 -43.13 1.92 -12.78
N VAL A 725 -42.79 2.73 -11.75
CA VAL A 725 -41.42 3.24 -11.56
C VAL A 725 -40.43 2.08 -11.41
N PRO A 726 -39.27 2.08 -12.10
CA PRO A 726 -38.24 1.05 -11.91
C PRO A 726 -37.82 0.90 -10.45
N LEU A 727 -37.43 -0.32 -10.07
CA LEU A 727 -36.89 -0.59 -8.74
C LEU A 727 -35.51 0.04 -8.60
N ASP A 728 -35.24 0.56 -7.40
CA ASP A 728 -33.90 0.99 -7.02
C ASP A 728 -33.09 -0.20 -6.45
N ALA A 729 -31.81 -0.01 -6.13
CA ALA A 729 -30.93 -1.10 -5.74
C ALA A 729 -31.33 -1.83 -4.43
N GLY A 730 -32.33 -1.34 -3.70
CA GLY A 730 -32.92 -2.01 -2.55
C GLY A 730 -33.56 -3.35 -2.91
N TYR A 731 -33.95 -3.59 -4.17
CA TYR A 731 -34.54 -4.89 -4.54
C TYR A 731 -33.56 -6.06 -4.37
N LEU A 732 -32.26 -5.85 -4.59
CA LEU A 732 -31.26 -6.90 -4.34
C LEU A 732 -31.08 -7.18 -2.86
N HIS A 733 -31.16 -6.14 -2.03
CA HIS A 733 -31.10 -6.29 -0.58
C HIS A 733 -32.28 -7.15 -0.09
N GLY A 734 -33.52 -6.79 -0.47
CA GLY A 734 -34.70 -7.57 -0.12
C GLY A 734 -34.69 -8.98 -0.70
N TYR A 735 -34.15 -9.16 -1.92
CA TYR A 735 -33.97 -10.48 -2.53
C TYR A 735 -33.01 -11.36 -1.72
N TYR A 736 -31.82 -10.86 -1.38
CA TYR A 736 -30.81 -11.63 -0.67
C TYR A 736 -31.15 -11.86 0.80
N CYS A 737 -31.75 -10.87 1.48
CA CYS A 737 -32.27 -11.06 2.85
C CYS A 737 -33.38 -12.11 2.88
N MET A 738 -34.34 -12.06 1.95
CA MET A 738 -35.36 -13.12 1.85
C MET A 738 -34.74 -14.48 1.55
N ARG A 739 -33.74 -14.57 0.66
CA ARG A 739 -33.02 -15.83 0.39
C ARG A 739 -32.37 -16.41 1.64
N GLN A 740 -31.80 -15.56 2.48
CA GLN A 740 -31.17 -15.98 3.73
C GLN A 740 -32.17 -16.70 4.66
N THR A 741 -33.41 -16.23 4.72
CA THR A 741 -34.46 -16.83 5.55
C THR A 741 -34.84 -18.25 5.14
N PHE A 742 -34.47 -18.72 3.94
CA PHE A 742 -34.66 -20.12 3.52
C PHE A 742 -33.49 -21.03 3.89
N TYR A 743 -32.32 -20.46 4.19
CA TYR A 743 -31.20 -21.21 4.75
C TYR A 743 -31.36 -21.42 6.26
N GLN A 744 -32.03 -20.48 6.92
CA GLN A 744 -32.42 -20.52 8.33
C GLN A 744 -33.86 -21.08 8.43
N LYS A 745 -34.22 -21.91 9.42
CA LYS A 745 -35.60 -22.43 9.56
C LYS A 745 -36.53 -21.35 10.17
N THR A 746 -36.78 -20.27 9.44
CA THR A 746 -37.31 -19.01 10.00
C THR A 746 -38.84 -18.96 10.05
N GLN A 747 -39.40 -18.42 11.14
CA GLN A 747 -40.81 -18.04 11.21
C GLN A 747 -41.01 -16.60 10.73
N PHE A 748 -42.16 -16.26 10.14
CA PHE A 748 -42.43 -14.94 9.57
C PHE A 748 -43.48 -14.19 10.38
N SER A 749 -43.28 -12.89 10.57
CA SER A 749 -44.29 -11.98 11.14
C SER A 749 -45.01 -11.21 10.02
N ARG A 750 -46.32 -10.99 10.19
CA ARG A 750 -47.16 -10.25 9.24
C ARG A 750 -47.79 -9.05 9.95
N GLU A 751 -47.63 -7.87 9.35
CA GLU A 751 -48.30 -6.62 9.70
C GLU A 751 -49.05 -6.16 8.43
N PRO A 752 -50.28 -6.64 8.17
CA PRO A 752 -51.02 -6.30 6.95
C PRO A 752 -51.22 -4.78 6.84
N GLN A 753 -50.99 -4.22 5.66
CA GLN A 753 -51.36 -2.83 5.35
C GLN A 753 -52.84 -2.77 4.92
N GLU A 754 -53.59 -1.81 5.42
CA GLU A 754 -54.97 -1.58 5.00
C GLU A 754 -55.00 -0.87 3.63
N TRP A 755 -55.82 -1.37 2.71
CA TRP A 755 -56.04 -0.76 1.39
C TRP A 755 -57.47 -0.19 1.35
N GLU A 756 -57.62 1.10 1.06
CA GLU A 756 -58.92 1.77 1.04
C GLU A 756 -59.73 1.40 -0.22
N GLU A 757 -59.18 1.57 -1.44
CA GLU A 757 -59.83 1.17 -2.71
C GLU A 757 -58.82 0.97 -3.86
N ALA A 758 -58.87 -0.16 -4.58
CA ALA A 758 -57.97 -0.48 -5.71
C ALA A 758 -57.98 0.57 -6.84
N GLY A 759 -56.81 0.84 -7.45
CA GLY A 759 -56.72 1.67 -8.67
C GLY A 759 -57.34 0.96 -9.87
N ASP A 760 -56.99 -0.32 -10.08
CA ASP A 760 -57.66 -1.22 -11.03
C ASP A 760 -58.69 -2.10 -10.31
N ARG A 761 -59.87 -1.51 -10.09
CA ARG A 761 -61.01 -2.18 -9.42
C ARG A 761 -61.44 -3.46 -10.13
N ARG A 762 -61.35 -3.53 -11.46
CA ARG A 762 -61.73 -4.72 -12.22
C ARG A 762 -60.81 -5.89 -11.89
N SER A 763 -59.50 -5.68 -11.94
CA SER A 763 -58.52 -6.71 -11.58
C SER A 763 -58.62 -7.10 -10.11
N ALA A 764 -58.93 -6.16 -9.23
CA ALA A 764 -59.18 -6.44 -7.81
C ALA A 764 -60.37 -7.38 -7.58
N LEU A 765 -61.52 -7.11 -8.21
CA LEU A 765 -62.72 -7.95 -8.07
C LEU A 765 -62.48 -9.37 -8.60
N TYR A 766 -61.84 -9.50 -9.77
CA TYR A 766 -61.46 -10.81 -10.31
C TYR A 766 -60.43 -11.53 -9.43
N GLY A 767 -59.48 -10.81 -8.83
CA GLY A 767 -58.53 -11.36 -7.86
C GLY A 767 -59.24 -11.94 -6.63
N ARG A 768 -60.15 -11.16 -6.01
CA ARG A 768 -60.97 -11.63 -4.87
C ARG A 768 -61.80 -12.84 -5.23
N GLN A 769 -62.46 -12.80 -6.39
CA GLN A 769 -63.27 -13.89 -6.91
C GLN A 769 -62.47 -15.20 -7.04
N LEU A 770 -61.27 -15.13 -7.62
CA LEU A 770 -60.38 -16.28 -7.74
C LEU A 770 -59.87 -16.78 -6.38
N GLY A 771 -59.55 -15.87 -5.45
CA GLY A 771 -59.04 -16.23 -4.12
C GLY A 771 -60.08 -16.92 -3.24
N ILE A 772 -61.35 -16.48 -3.29
CA ILE A 772 -62.46 -17.12 -2.58
C ILE A 772 -62.72 -18.52 -3.15
N ALA A 773 -62.71 -18.68 -4.48
CA ALA A 773 -62.85 -19.98 -5.11
C ALA A 773 -61.74 -20.96 -4.69
N ASP A 774 -60.48 -20.50 -4.66
CA ASP A 774 -59.33 -21.30 -4.20
C ASP A 774 -59.49 -21.69 -2.73
N ARG A 775 -59.92 -20.75 -1.87
CA ARG A 775 -60.20 -21.00 -0.45
C ARG A 775 -61.26 -22.09 -0.26
N ILE A 776 -62.35 -22.06 -1.02
CA ILE A 776 -63.41 -23.08 -0.99
C ILE A 776 -62.86 -24.46 -1.37
N GLU A 777 -62.12 -24.57 -2.48
CA GLU A 777 -61.54 -25.84 -2.92
C GLU A 777 -60.52 -26.37 -1.90
N ARG A 778 -59.67 -25.50 -1.32
CA ARG A 778 -58.65 -25.87 -0.33
C ARG A 778 -59.21 -26.36 1.00
N ARG A 779 -60.32 -25.80 1.49
CA ARG A 779 -60.97 -26.24 2.75
C ARG A 779 -61.35 -27.72 2.70
N ARG A 780 -61.64 -28.28 1.53
CA ARG A 780 -61.86 -29.72 1.34
C ARG A 780 -60.60 -30.55 1.54
N PHE A 781 -59.49 -30.18 0.89
CA PHE A 781 -58.23 -30.92 0.95
C PHE A 781 -57.58 -30.97 2.35
N ILE A 782 -57.99 -30.09 3.27
CA ILE A 782 -57.51 -30.07 4.65
C ILE A 782 -58.27 -31.09 5.53
N ARG A 783 -59.51 -31.46 5.18
CA ARG A 783 -60.37 -32.37 5.98
C ARG A 783 -60.13 -33.86 5.71
N GLU A 784 -59.69 -34.25 4.51
CA GLU A 784 -59.34 -35.63 4.16
C GLU A 784 -57.86 -35.87 4.51
N ALA A 785 -57.59 -36.31 5.75
CA ALA A 785 -56.23 -36.43 6.30
C ALA A 785 -55.46 -37.71 5.92
N GLU A 786 -55.94 -38.51 4.96
CA GLU A 786 -55.28 -39.77 4.57
C GLU A 786 -54.93 -39.77 3.08
N ASP A 787 -53.63 -39.59 2.81
CA ASP A 787 -52.86 -40.05 1.65
C ASP A 787 -53.35 -39.84 0.20
N ILE A 788 -54.38 -39.05 -0.04
CA ILE A 788 -54.63 -38.53 -1.39
C ILE A 788 -53.69 -37.36 -1.62
N ASP A 789 -52.71 -37.58 -2.49
CA ASP A 789 -51.79 -36.61 -3.05
C ASP A 789 -52.49 -35.25 -3.23
N ARG A 790 -52.05 -34.23 -2.47
CA ARG A 790 -52.71 -32.91 -2.42
C ARG A 790 -52.62 -32.26 -3.80
N ARG A 791 -53.61 -32.53 -4.64
CA ARG A 791 -53.75 -31.96 -5.98
C ARG A 791 -53.75 -30.43 -5.90
N SER A 792 -53.07 -29.78 -6.85
CA SER A 792 -53.21 -28.34 -7.05
C SER A 792 -54.67 -27.99 -7.34
N THR A 793 -55.17 -26.93 -6.70
CA THR A 793 -56.56 -26.46 -6.90
C THR A 793 -56.79 -26.09 -8.35
N ASN A 794 -58.03 -26.15 -8.81
CA ASN A 794 -58.34 -25.74 -10.18
C ASN A 794 -58.00 -24.26 -10.36
N GLU A 795 -58.26 -23.42 -9.37
CA GLU A 795 -57.98 -21.98 -9.40
C GLU A 795 -56.49 -21.71 -9.61
N LEU A 796 -55.62 -22.44 -8.91
CA LEU A 796 -54.18 -22.34 -9.07
C LEU A 796 -53.76 -22.78 -10.49
N ARG A 797 -54.25 -23.93 -10.97
CA ARG A 797 -53.92 -24.48 -12.31
C ARG A 797 -54.39 -23.61 -13.47
N PHE A 798 -55.57 -23.00 -13.35
CA PHE A 798 -56.17 -22.16 -14.39
C PHE A 798 -55.77 -20.69 -14.27
N MET A 799 -55.01 -20.30 -13.24
CA MET A 799 -54.64 -18.90 -12.99
C MET A 799 -54.02 -18.18 -14.20
N PRO A 800 -53.06 -18.77 -14.96
CA PRO A 800 -52.48 -18.08 -16.11
C PRO A 800 -53.49 -17.84 -17.25
N VAL A 801 -54.46 -18.75 -17.41
CA VAL A 801 -55.55 -18.59 -18.38
C VAL A 801 -56.56 -17.56 -17.86
N PHE A 802 -56.84 -17.58 -16.56
CA PHE A 802 -57.72 -16.64 -15.88
C PHE A 802 -57.21 -15.20 -15.97
N ALA A 803 -55.91 -14.96 -15.74
CA ALA A 803 -55.32 -13.64 -15.89
C ALA A 803 -55.42 -13.09 -17.32
N ARG A 804 -55.45 -13.96 -18.34
CA ARG A 804 -55.54 -13.55 -19.76
C ARG A 804 -56.97 -13.43 -20.28
N LYS A 805 -57.88 -14.27 -19.80
CA LYS A 805 -59.28 -14.38 -20.22
C LYS A 805 -60.19 -14.61 -19.02
N PRO A 806 -60.34 -13.60 -18.13
CA PRO A 806 -60.95 -13.78 -16.82
C PRO A 806 -62.44 -14.18 -16.91
N ALA A 807 -63.21 -13.61 -17.83
CA ALA A 807 -64.62 -13.91 -17.96
C ALA A 807 -64.86 -15.36 -18.45
N ALA A 808 -64.19 -15.77 -19.53
CA ALA A 808 -64.33 -17.12 -20.07
C ALA A 808 -63.74 -18.19 -19.13
N ALA A 809 -62.61 -17.90 -18.47
CA ALA A 809 -62.01 -18.83 -17.52
C ALA A 809 -62.87 -18.99 -16.26
N TRP A 810 -63.52 -17.93 -15.79
CA TRP A 810 -64.42 -17.99 -14.64
C TRP A 810 -65.62 -18.93 -14.89
N GLU A 811 -66.25 -18.88 -16.06
CA GLU A 811 -67.34 -19.80 -16.41
C GLU A 811 -66.91 -21.27 -16.35
N ASN A 812 -65.67 -21.57 -16.75
CA ASN A 812 -65.10 -22.90 -16.63
C ASN A 812 -64.85 -23.29 -15.16
N LEU A 813 -64.25 -22.38 -14.38
CA LEU A 813 -63.99 -22.60 -12.95
C LEU A 813 -65.27 -22.81 -12.15
N LYS A 814 -66.35 -22.08 -12.46
CA LYS A 814 -67.67 -22.29 -11.82
C LYS A 814 -68.16 -23.73 -11.94
N VAL A 815 -68.03 -24.34 -13.12
CA VAL A 815 -68.41 -25.74 -13.33
C VAL A 815 -67.56 -26.67 -12.45
N LYS A 816 -66.27 -26.37 -12.31
CA LYS A 816 -65.32 -27.15 -11.51
C LYS A 816 -65.46 -26.92 -10.02
N LEU A 817 -66.01 -25.78 -9.59
CA LEU A 817 -66.23 -25.46 -8.18
C LEU A 817 -67.48 -26.18 -7.62
N LYS A 818 -68.47 -26.52 -8.45
CA LYS A 818 -69.73 -27.19 -8.05
C LYS A 818 -69.57 -28.41 -7.11
N PRO A 819 -68.63 -29.35 -7.33
CA PRO A 819 -68.44 -30.49 -6.44
C PRO A 819 -67.98 -30.10 -5.02
N TYR A 820 -67.29 -28.97 -4.88
CA TYR A 820 -66.78 -28.47 -3.60
C TYR A 820 -67.85 -27.69 -2.84
N LEU A 821 -68.71 -26.97 -3.55
CA LEU A 821 -69.83 -26.21 -2.98
C LEU A 821 -70.88 -27.11 -2.30
N ARG A 822 -71.15 -28.30 -2.87
CA ARG A 822 -72.09 -29.28 -2.31
C ARG A 822 -71.62 -29.91 -0.99
N TYR A 823 -70.33 -29.81 -0.68
CA TYR A 823 -69.72 -30.47 0.47
C TYR A 823 -69.52 -29.53 1.67
N ALA A 824 -69.64 -28.21 1.45
CA ALA A 824 -69.34 -27.17 2.42
C ALA A 824 -70.60 -26.68 3.19
N GLU A 825 -71.61 -27.53 3.31
CA GLU A 825 -72.88 -27.21 3.96
C GLU A 825 -72.65 -26.76 5.42
N ASN A 826 -72.99 -25.48 5.66
CA ASN A 826 -72.92 -24.67 6.88
C ASN A 826 -71.71 -23.72 7.08
N LEU A 827 -70.63 -23.75 6.29
CA LEU A 827 -69.45 -22.85 6.47
C LEU A 827 -69.02 -22.04 5.23
N SER A 828 -69.59 -22.31 4.05
CA SER A 828 -69.30 -21.57 2.81
C SER A 828 -70.41 -20.61 2.35
N GLY A 829 -71.46 -20.41 3.15
CA GLY A 829 -72.60 -19.55 2.78
C GLY A 829 -72.19 -18.09 2.54
N GLU A 830 -71.29 -17.56 3.39
CA GLU A 830 -70.74 -16.21 3.23
C GLU A 830 -69.84 -16.08 2.01
N ASP A 831 -68.98 -17.08 1.75
CA ASP A 831 -68.09 -17.11 0.58
C ASP A 831 -68.88 -17.16 -0.73
N LEU A 832 -69.96 -17.97 -0.77
CA LEU A 832 -70.88 -18.07 -1.91
C LEU A 832 -71.64 -16.77 -2.16
N ALA A 833 -72.21 -16.17 -1.12
CA ALA A 833 -72.90 -14.89 -1.23
C ALA A 833 -71.94 -13.79 -1.71
N THR A 834 -70.69 -13.82 -1.25
CA THR A 834 -69.64 -12.89 -1.69
C THR A 834 -69.28 -13.12 -3.16
N LEU A 835 -69.14 -14.37 -3.63
CA LEU A 835 -68.90 -14.66 -5.04
C LEU A 835 -70.03 -14.17 -5.95
N GLU A 836 -71.30 -14.38 -5.55
CA GLU A 836 -72.47 -13.88 -6.29
C GLU A 836 -72.51 -12.35 -6.33
N GLN A 837 -72.17 -11.69 -5.22
CA GLN A 837 -72.07 -10.23 -5.16
C GLN A 837 -70.96 -9.68 -6.08
N LEU A 838 -69.79 -10.31 -6.08
CA LEU A 838 -68.68 -9.92 -6.96
C LEU A 838 -69.06 -10.11 -8.45
N GLU A 839 -69.76 -11.19 -8.79
CA GLU A 839 -70.28 -11.40 -10.16
C GLU A 839 -71.28 -10.33 -10.58
N ALA A 840 -72.24 -10.00 -9.70
CA ALA A 840 -73.20 -8.94 -9.95
C ALA A 840 -72.50 -7.60 -10.15
N GLN A 841 -71.48 -7.28 -9.35
CA GLN A 841 -70.69 -6.05 -9.51
C GLN A 841 -69.91 -6.03 -10.84
N LEU A 842 -69.29 -7.14 -11.24
CA LEU A 842 -68.59 -7.25 -12.52
C LEU A 842 -69.53 -7.07 -13.71
N GLN A 843 -70.76 -7.61 -13.64
CA GLN A 843 -71.77 -7.45 -14.68
C GLN A 843 -72.36 -6.03 -14.73
N GLN A 844 -72.71 -5.45 -13.57
CA GLN A 844 -73.27 -4.10 -13.47
C GLN A 844 -72.33 -3.03 -14.03
N ASN A 845 -71.02 -3.20 -13.83
CA ASN A 845 -70.01 -2.28 -14.35
C ASN A 845 -69.55 -2.59 -15.79
N GLY A 846 -70.11 -3.62 -16.45
CA GLY A 846 -69.70 -4.04 -17.80
C GLY A 846 -68.26 -4.57 -17.87
N TRP A 847 -67.75 -5.10 -16.76
CA TRP A 847 -66.37 -5.57 -16.60
C TRP A 847 -66.20 -7.07 -16.86
N ASN A 848 -67.28 -7.77 -17.19
CA ASN A 848 -67.35 -9.17 -17.60
C ASN A 848 -66.78 -9.42 -19.02
N THR A 849 -65.56 -8.94 -19.26
CA THR A 849 -64.86 -9.05 -20.55
C THR A 849 -63.58 -9.89 -20.39
N ASP A 850 -63.03 -10.37 -21.52
CA ASP A 850 -61.75 -11.10 -21.55
C ASP A 850 -60.51 -10.19 -21.71
N ILE A 851 -60.61 -8.90 -21.36
CA ILE A 851 -59.43 -8.02 -21.31
C ILE A 851 -58.48 -8.55 -20.20
N PRO A 852 -57.18 -8.76 -20.46
CA PRO A 852 -56.24 -9.28 -19.47
C PRO A 852 -56.22 -8.46 -18.18
N LEU A 853 -55.99 -9.13 -17.05
CA LEU A 853 -55.91 -8.51 -15.73
C LEU A 853 -54.55 -7.84 -15.50
N GLY A 854 -54.57 -6.72 -14.80
CA GLY A 854 -53.37 -6.09 -14.25
C GLY A 854 -52.85 -6.89 -13.05
N SER A 855 -51.52 -6.88 -12.82
CA SER A 855 -50.87 -7.70 -11.78
C SER A 855 -51.40 -7.49 -10.35
N VAL A 856 -52.14 -6.39 -10.08
CA VAL A 856 -52.80 -6.16 -8.79
C VAL A 856 -53.79 -7.28 -8.41
N TYR A 857 -54.34 -8.03 -9.38
CA TYR A 857 -55.23 -9.16 -9.07
C TYR A 857 -54.57 -10.18 -8.14
N LEU A 858 -53.24 -10.34 -8.20
CA LEU A 858 -52.49 -11.26 -7.35
C LEU A 858 -52.55 -10.85 -5.88
N HIS A 859 -52.48 -9.55 -5.58
CA HIS A 859 -52.61 -9.06 -4.20
C HIS A 859 -53.94 -9.50 -3.60
N TYR A 860 -55.04 -9.20 -4.29
CA TYR A 860 -56.40 -9.54 -3.85
C TYR A 860 -56.68 -11.04 -3.85
N TYR A 861 -56.10 -11.79 -4.79
CA TYR A 861 -56.13 -13.25 -4.77
C TYR A 861 -55.49 -13.81 -3.49
N TYR A 862 -54.28 -13.36 -3.17
CA TYR A 862 -53.57 -13.82 -1.98
C TYR A 862 -54.17 -13.28 -0.67
N GLU A 863 -54.83 -12.12 -0.70
CA GLU A 863 -55.61 -11.59 0.40
C GLU A 863 -56.74 -12.57 0.77
N GLU A 864 -57.60 -12.91 -0.19
CA GLU A 864 -58.75 -13.79 0.03
C GLU A 864 -58.33 -15.24 0.29
N ARG A 865 -57.33 -15.74 -0.44
CA ARG A 865 -56.82 -17.10 -0.25
C ARG A 865 -56.32 -17.37 1.18
N ASN A 866 -55.75 -16.34 1.83
CA ASN A 866 -55.11 -16.47 3.14
C ASN A 866 -56.00 -16.02 4.32
N ARG A 867 -57.19 -15.50 4.05
CA ARG A 867 -58.29 -15.36 5.02
C ARG A 867 -58.91 -16.74 5.26
#